data_AF-A0A1U7WHN9-F1
#
_entry.id   AF-A0A1U7WHN9-F1
#
_cell.length_a   1.000
_cell.length_b   1.000
_cell.length_c   1.000
_cell.angle_alpha   90.00
_cell.angle_beta   90.00
_cell.angle_gamma   90.00
#
_symmetry.space_group_name_H-M   'P 1'
#
loop_
_entity.id
_entity.type
_entity.pdbx_description
1 polymer ?
#
loop_
_entity_poly.entity_id
_entity_poly.type
_entity_poly.pdbx_seq_one_letter_code
_entity_poly.pdbx_strand_id
1 'polypeptide(L)'
;MVGSESLTPSRPEAAPSPLKKYGVTKPLSSAGPTDADLQRNASLEKFLKDSGLYESEEETERREEVLRQLDQIVKSWVKQLTHQRGYTDQMVEDANAIIFTFGSYRLGVHGPGADIDTLCVGPSYVNRDEDFFIILHDILAEKEEVSELQPVPDAHVPVMKFKFQGISIDLLYASISLLVVPEDLDISDQSVLYSVDEPTVRSLNGCRVADQILKLVPNAEHFRTTLRCLKFWAKRRGVYSNVTGFLGGVNWALLVARICQFYPNAIPSMLVSRFFRVYTQWRWPNPVMLCPIEEDELGFLVWDPRKNPKDRTHHMPIITPAYPCMNSSYNVSPSTLRVMMDQFQFGNKICEEIELNKAQWAALFKHYLFFEVYKNYLQVDIVAADNDDLLAWRGWVESRLRQLTLKIERDTNGMLQCHPYPNEFVDLSKPCPHCAFFMGLQRKQGVKVQEGQQFDIRGTVDEFKQDVSMYTYWRPGMDIYVSHVRRKQIPPFVFPDGYKRPRQSRNASHSTPEKVARGCMSPEERHPKRKQEAETVGVNWGKLGKRASISPQRRIGSVSPLGGSSRSDGSSQIIISDESQKELESSCLLDTSDDNSLHRCSRNDASLSDSSVCAPDSLNYTISRKSILSGLPREVDLDSSNTKSFPSQEMLRPFQDICTRNVQTFQVLQNDEKGETLGSFHQDNTGQLNELTGCAERGERVAVSNSNIQNLTCEGDTSLADRISQLGDGCLSGNGVLGNGLAEKSQGY
;
A
#
# COMPACT_ATOMS: atom_id res chain seq x y z
N MET A 1 -16.47 -41.43 73.19
CA MET A 1 -17.24 -41.17 71.94
C MET A 1 -16.22 -40.91 70.84
N VAL A 2 -16.35 -41.54 69.69
CA VAL A 2 -15.49 -41.32 68.51
C VAL A 2 -16.36 -40.65 67.46
N GLY A 3 -15.96 -39.47 66.98
CA GLY A 3 -16.69 -38.75 65.94
C GLY A 3 -16.22 -39.16 64.55
N SER A 4 -17.16 -39.39 63.64
CA SER A 4 -16.86 -39.78 62.25
C SER A 4 -16.47 -38.58 61.41
N GLU A 5 -15.30 -38.60 60.79
CA GLU A 5 -14.94 -37.65 59.72
C GLU A 5 -15.58 -38.09 58.40
N SER A 6 -16.25 -37.16 57.71
CA SER A 6 -16.91 -37.42 56.42
C SER A 6 -16.01 -37.03 55.26
N LEU A 7 -15.65 -38.00 54.43
CA LEU A 7 -14.93 -37.79 53.18
C LEU A 7 -15.82 -37.03 52.17
N THR A 8 -15.47 -35.77 51.88
CA THR A 8 -16.04 -35.03 50.75
C THR A 8 -15.25 -35.34 49.48
N PRO A 9 -15.90 -35.69 48.35
CA PRO A 9 -15.20 -35.90 47.09
C PRO A 9 -14.72 -34.58 46.50
N SER A 10 -13.52 -34.58 45.92
CA SER A 10 -13.00 -33.42 45.19
C SER A 10 -13.85 -33.12 43.96
N ARG A 11 -14.24 -31.85 43.82
CA ARG A 11 -14.87 -31.32 42.61
C ARG A 11 -13.90 -31.50 41.44
N PRO A 12 -14.32 -32.02 40.27
CA PRO A 12 -13.43 -32.14 39.12
C PRO A 12 -12.91 -30.76 38.69
N GLU A 13 -11.61 -30.66 38.41
CA GLU A 13 -11.05 -29.47 37.78
C GLU A 13 -11.75 -29.22 36.46
N ALA A 14 -12.10 -27.95 36.20
CA ALA A 14 -12.59 -27.56 34.89
C ALA A 14 -11.47 -27.78 33.88
N ALA A 15 -11.75 -28.56 32.83
CA ALA A 15 -10.78 -28.82 31.77
C ALA A 15 -10.26 -27.47 31.22
N PRO A 16 -8.94 -27.32 31.04
CA PRO A 16 -8.37 -26.06 30.58
C PRO A 16 -9.00 -25.67 29.24
N SER A 17 -9.46 -24.42 29.13
CA SER A 17 -10.06 -23.92 27.90
C SER A 17 -9.09 -24.11 26.73
N PRO A 18 -9.58 -24.56 25.55
CA PRO A 18 -8.70 -24.94 24.45
C PRO A 18 -7.84 -23.75 24.04
N LEU A 19 -6.51 -23.91 24.15
CA LEU A 19 -5.52 -22.87 23.83
C LEU A 19 -5.83 -22.27 22.45
N LYS A 20 -6.29 -21.01 22.44
CA LYS A 20 -6.79 -20.33 21.24
C LYS A 20 -5.73 -20.38 20.13
N LYS A 21 -5.98 -21.19 19.11
CA LYS A 21 -4.99 -21.54 18.09
C LYS A 21 -4.89 -20.42 17.05
N TYR A 22 -3.99 -19.47 17.29
CA TYR A 22 -3.64 -18.42 16.35
C TYR A 22 -2.82 -18.99 15.17
N GLY A 23 -3.50 -19.42 14.10
CA GLY A 23 -2.88 -19.74 12.81
C GLY A 23 -3.04 -21.17 12.29
N VAL A 24 -2.65 -21.37 11.03
CA VAL A 24 -2.69 -22.69 10.37
C VAL A 24 -1.74 -23.71 11.00
N THR A 25 -0.52 -23.29 11.37
CA THR A 25 0.50 -24.13 12.02
C THR A 25 0.55 -23.91 13.55
N LYS A 26 1.31 -24.75 14.26
CA LYS A 26 1.79 -24.43 15.62
C LYS A 26 2.74 -23.21 15.58
N PRO A 27 2.94 -22.49 16.70
CA PRO A 27 3.98 -21.46 16.84
C PRO A 27 5.39 -22.02 16.62
N LEU A 28 6.34 -21.16 16.23
CA LEU A 28 7.76 -21.50 16.12
C LEU A 28 8.49 -21.35 17.46
N SER A 29 8.02 -20.45 18.34
CA SER A 29 8.44 -20.41 19.74
C SER A 29 7.43 -19.66 20.59
N SER A 30 7.16 -20.16 21.79
CA SER A 30 6.35 -19.48 22.81
C SER A 30 7.20 -18.80 23.90
N ALA A 31 8.51 -18.59 23.65
CA ALA A 31 9.38 -17.87 24.57
C ALA A 31 8.95 -16.41 24.70
N GLY A 32 8.88 -15.90 25.94
CA GLY A 32 8.71 -14.48 26.24
C GLY A 32 10.02 -13.69 26.07
N PRO A 33 9.99 -12.37 26.30
CA PRO A 33 11.17 -11.52 26.25
C PRO A 33 12.13 -11.74 27.42
N THR A 34 13.42 -11.48 27.17
CA THR A 34 14.43 -11.27 28.23
C THR A 34 14.56 -9.79 28.59
N ASP A 35 15.23 -9.45 29.69
CA ASP A 35 15.52 -8.05 30.06
C ASP A 35 16.24 -7.28 28.94
N ALA A 36 17.12 -7.95 28.19
CA ALA A 36 17.79 -7.38 27.03
C ALA A 36 16.83 -7.12 25.85
N ASP A 37 15.78 -7.93 25.68
CA ASP A 37 14.73 -7.67 24.68
C ASP A 37 13.87 -6.48 25.09
N LEU A 38 13.52 -6.37 26.39
CA LEU A 38 12.78 -5.25 26.95
C LEU A 38 13.56 -3.92 26.78
N GLN A 39 14.86 -3.93 27.06
CA GLN A 39 15.73 -2.76 26.84
C GLN A 39 15.80 -2.38 25.34
N ARG A 40 15.95 -3.37 24.45
CA ARG A 40 15.88 -3.14 22.99
C ARG A 40 14.52 -2.61 22.54
N ASN A 41 13.44 -3.00 23.21
CA ASN A 41 12.07 -2.58 22.89
C ASN A 41 11.80 -1.13 23.31
N ALA A 42 12.19 -0.73 24.51
CA ALA A 42 12.11 0.67 24.94
C ALA A 42 12.92 1.60 24.00
N SER A 43 14.07 1.14 23.52
CA SER A 43 14.87 1.86 22.51
C SER A 43 14.19 1.93 21.14
N LEU A 44 13.48 0.87 20.71
CA LEU A 44 12.70 0.86 19.47
C LEU A 44 11.52 1.82 19.56
N GLU A 45 10.71 1.71 20.61
CA GLU A 45 9.51 2.54 20.80
C GLU A 45 9.84 4.01 20.93
N LYS A 46 10.94 4.36 21.63
CA LYS A 46 11.47 5.73 21.60
C LYS A 46 11.81 6.16 20.17
N PHE A 47 12.58 5.37 19.43
CA PHE A 47 12.95 5.72 18.05
C PHE A 47 11.73 5.90 17.13
N LEU A 48 10.68 5.09 17.30
CA LEU A 48 9.44 5.21 16.50
C LEU A 48 8.64 6.48 16.87
N LYS A 49 8.63 6.88 18.15
CA LYS A 49 8.03 8.15 18.62
C LYS A 49 8.84 9.36 18.13
N ASP A 50 10.15 9.35 18.33
CA ASP A 50 11.09 10.37 17.85
C ASP A 50 11.05 10.52 16.30
N SER A 51 10.58 9.49 15.58
CA SER A 51 10.39 9.50 14.11
C SER A 51 9.02 10.03 13.65
N GLY A 52 8.14 10.50 14.55
CA GLY A 52 6.84 11.09 14.19
C GLY A 52 5.80 10.09 13.66
N LEU A 53 5.88 8.81 14.05
CA LEU A 53 5.04 7.72 13.50
C LEU A 53 3.72 7.49 14.28
N TYR A 54 3.40 8.38 15.21
CA TYR A 54 2.21 8.35 16.03
C TYR A 54 1.47 9.68 15.86
N GLU A 55 0.16 9.59 15.70
CA GLU A 55 -0.74 10.74 15.60
C GLU A 55 -0.93 11.40 16.98
N SER A 56 -1.27 12.69 17.01
CA SER A 56 -1.59 13.39 18.25
C SER A 56 -3.00 13.04 18.77
N GLU A 57 -3.23 13.30 20.06
CA GLU A 57 -4.54 13.11 20.70
C GLU A 57 -5.59 14.03 20.05
N GLU A 58 -5.25 15.30 19.80
CA GLU A 58 -6.10 16.29 19.11
C GLU A 58 -6.44 15.89 17.66
N GLU A 59 -5.49 15.34 16.90
CA GLU A 59 -5.78 14.79 15.57
C GLU A 59 -6.70 13.56 15.65
N THR A 60 -6.56 12.73 16.68
CA THR A 60 -7.41 11.55 16.90
C THR A 60 -8.85 11.98 17.22
N GLU A 61 -9.03 12.93 18.14
CA GLU A 61 -10.35 13.52 18.46
C GLU A 61 -11.02 14.13 17.22
N ARG A 62 -10.26 14.89 16.40
CA ARG A 62 -10.77 15.46 15.14
C ARG A 62 -11.21 14.38 14.14
N ARG A 63 -10.54 13.23 14.06
CA ARG A 63 -10.98 12.09 13.22
C ARG A 63 -12.25 11.42 13.73
N GLU A 64 -12.39 11.25 15.05
CA GLU A 64 -13.58 10.66 15.66
C GLU A 64 -14.81 11.57 15.47
N GLU A 65 -14.66 12.88 15.61
CA GLU A 65 -15.73 13.86 15.33
C GLU A 65 -16.12 13.89 13.85
N VAL A 66 -15.16 13.89 12.92
CA VAL A 66 -15.44 13.82 11.47
C VAL A 66 -16.18 12.54 11.08
N LEU A 67 -15.80 11.38 11.66
CA LEU A 67 -16.53 10.13 11.48
C LEU A 67 -17.94 10.20 12.07
N ARG A 68 -18.11 10.79 13.26
CA ARG A 68 -19.42 10.98 13.91
C ARG A 68 -20.36 11.85 13.07
N GLN A 69 -19.84 12.90 12.41
CA GLN A 69 -20.62 13.71 11.48
C GLN A 69 -20.96 12.96 10.18
N LEU A 70 -20.02 12.18 9.62
CA LEU A 70 -20.25 11.40 8.40
C LEU A 70 -21.32 10.31 8.61
N ASP A 71 -21.33 9.64 9.77
CA ASP A 71 -22.39 8.68 10.15
C ASP A 71 -23.77 9.34 10.15
N GLN A 72 -23.88 10.55 10.71
CA GLN A 72 -25.13 11.33 10.72
C GLN A 72 -25.56 11.75 9.30
N ILE A 73 -24.62 12.09 8.41
CA ILE A 73 -24.90 12.42 7.01
C ILE A 73 -25.46 11.22 6.27
N VAL A 74 -24.82 10.04 6.31
CA VAL A 74 -25.29 8.87 5.54
C VAL A 74 -26.63 8.33 6.06
N LYS A 75 -26.87 8.40 7.38
CA LYS A 75 -28.19 8.05 7.97
C LYS A 75 -29.28 9.02 7.54
N SER A 76 -28.99 10.33 7.53
CA SER A 76 -29.94 11.34 7.04
C SER A 76 -30.26 11.13 5.55
N TRP A 77 -29.25 10.90 4.71
CA TRP A 77 -29.41 10.62 3.28
C TRP A 77 -30.33 9.41 3.02
N VAL A 78 -30.08 8.26 3.65
CA VAL A 78 -30.92 7.07 3.44
C VAL A 78 -32.35 7.30 3.95
N LYS A 79 -32.56 7.97 5.08
CA LYS A 79 -33.93 8.31 5.54
C LYS A 79 -34.67 9.24 4.59
N GLN A 80 -34.01 10.28 4.08
CA GLN A 80 -34.58 11.19 3.08
C GLN A 80 -34.96 10.44 1.79
N LEU A 81 -34.07 9.58 1.30
CA LEU A 81 -34.29 8.77 0.09
C LEU A 81 -35.44 7.76 0.26
N THR A 82 -35.54 7.13 1.44
CA THR A 82 -36.66 6.22 1.77
C THR A 82 -37.99 6.97 1.78
N HIS A 83 -38.04 8.18 2.33
CA HIS A 83 -39.24 9.02 2.29
C HIS A 83 -39.59 9.45 0.85
N GLN A 84 -38.62 9.94 0.07
CA GLN A 84 -38.82 10.35 -1.33
C GLN A 84 -39.36 9.24 -2.22
N ARG A 85 -39.03 7.98 -1.91
CA ARG A 85 -39.50 6.78 -2.65
C ARG A 85 -40.88 6.29 -2.23
N GLY A 86 -41.54 6.95 -1.27
CA GLY A 86 -42.91 6.63 -0.86
C GLY A 86 -43.05 5.37 -0.01
N TYR A 87 -41.98 4.97 0.69
CA TYR A 87 -42.08 3.95 1.75
C TYR A 87 -42.85 4.50 2.97
N THR A 88 -43.33 3.61 3.84
CA THR A 88 -44.13 3.98 5.02
C THR A 88 -43.31 4.73 6.07
N ASP A 89 -43.97 5.59 6.87
CA ASP A 89 -43.33 6.37 7.94
C ASP A 89 -42.49 5.50 8.89
N GLN A 90 -42.99 4.32 9.27
CA GLN A 90 -42.26 3.33 10.07
C GLN A 90 -40.96 2.90 9.38
N MET A 91 -40.99 2.63 8.07
CA MET A 91 -39.79 2.26 7.31
C MET A 91 -38.84 3.44 7.10
N VAL A 92 -39.32 4.69 7.13
CA VAL A 92 -38.47 5.91 7.18
C VAL A 92 -37.83 6.09 8.57
N GLU A 93 -38.54 5.73 9.65
CA GLU A 93 -38.00 5.74 11.01
C GLU A 93 -36.95 4.62 11.21
N ASP A 94 -37.19 3.43 10.67
CA ASP A 94 -36.28 2.29 10.75
C ASP A 94 -35.11 2.36 9.74
N ALA A 95 -35.24 3.13 8.64
CA ALA A 95 -34.23 3.20 7.59
C ALA A 95 -32.87 3.70 8.11
N ASN A 96 -31.81 2.98 7.77
CA ASN A 96 -30.49 3.16 8.37
C ASN A 96 -29.37 2.89 7.37
N ALA A 97 -28.21 3.50 7.61
CA ALA A 97 -26.94 3.23 6.95
C ALA A 97 -25.81 3.32 7.98
N ILE A 98 -24.75 2.55 7.80
CA ILE A 98 -23.68 2.43 8.81
C ILE A 98 -22.33 2.63 8.15
N ILE A 99 -21.44 3.40 8.78
CA ILE A 99 -20.05 3.50 8.37
C ILE A 99 -19.15 2.51 9.12
N PHE A 100 -18.32 1.78 8.38
CA PHE A 100 -17.25 0.94 8.91
C PHE A 100 -15.90 1.48 8.43
N THR A 101 -14.95 1.71 9.34
CA THR A 101 -13.58 2.02 8.93
C THR A 101 -12.81 0.75 8.59
N PHE A 102 -11.86 0.84 7.66
CA PHE A 102 -10.95 -0.26 7.33
C PHE A 102 -9.49 0.20 7.22
N GLY A 103 -8.69 -0.55 6.48
CA GLY A 103 -7.33 -0.19 6.06
C GLY A 103 -6.42 0.25 7.22
N SER A 104 -5.76 1.39 7.08
CA SER A 104 -4.67 1.78 7.99
C SER A 104 -5.16 2.32 9.34
N TYR A 105 -6.31 3.00 9.33
CA TYR A 105 -6.98 3.56 10.50
C TYR A 105 -7.61 2.47 11.39
N ARG A 106 -8.42 1.56 10.82
CA ARG A 106 -9.07 0.46 11.57
C ARG A 106 -8.05 -0.47 12.25
N LEU A 107 -6.95 -0.76 11.57
CA LEU A 107 -5.85 -1.54 12.15
C LEU A 107 -5.13 -0.80 13.29
N GLY A 108 -5.32 0.51 13.44
CA GLY A 108 -4.67 1.34 14.46
C GLY A 108 -3.18 1.55 14.17
N VAL A 109 -2.81 1.69 12.89
CA VAL A 109 -1.42 1.85 12.40
C VAL A 109 -1.28 2.97 11.36
N HIS A 110 -2.22 3.90 11.34
CA HIS A 110 -2.08 5.19 10.70
C HIS A 110 -1.10 6.09 11.49
N GLY A 111 -0.82 7.26 10.93
CA GLY A 111 -0.02 8.34 11.53
C GLY A 111 -0.50 9.70 11.00
N PRO A 112 0.17 10.80 11.38
CA PRO A 112 -0.23 12.15 11.02
C PRO A 112 -0.48 12.32 9.52
N GLY A 113 -1.54 13.02 9.15
CA GLY A 113 -1.91 13.30 7.75
C GLY A 113 -2.37 12.10 6.91
N ALA A 114 -2.52 10.91 7.50
CA ALA A 114 -3.07 9.74 6.79
C ALA A 114 -4.57 9.89 6.45
N ASP A 115 -5.02 9.12 5.48
CA ASP A 115 -6.41 8.96 5.05
C ASP A 115 -7.25 8.09 6.01
N ILE A 116 -8.58 8.27 5.96
CA ILE A 116 -9.55 7.35 6.59
C ILE A 116 -10.27 6.52 5.52
N ASP A 117 -9.77 5.30 5.33
CA ASP A 117 -10.46 4.20 4.65
C ASP A 117 -11.85 3.95 5.28
N THR A 118 -12.95 4.30 4.60
CA THR A 118 -14.32 4.24 5.13
C THR A 118 -15.28 3.53 4.17
N LEU A 119 -16.18 2.69 4.69
CA LEU A 119 -17.21 1.98 3.93
C LEU A 119 -18.59 2.36 4.47
N CYS A 120 -19.44 2.93 3.63
CA CYS A 120 -20.88 3.04 3.90
C CYS A 120 -21.60 1.76 3.47
N VAL A 121 -22.35 1.16 4.40
CA VAL A 121 -23.25 0.02 4.15
C VAL A 121 -24.70 0.54 4.18
N GLY A 122 -25.43 0.34 3.09
CA GLY A 122 -26.83 0.75 2.94
C GLY A 122 -27.76 -0.41 2.54
N PRO A 123 -29.09 -0.18 2.57
CA PRO A 123 -30.10 -1.20 2.31
C PRO A 123 -30.31 -1.44 0.80
N SER A 124 -30.85 -2.61 0.46
CA SER A 124 -30.86 -3.21 -0.89
C SER A 124 -31.53 -2.42 -2.01
N TYR A 125 -32.40 -1.45 -1.69
CA TYR A 125 -33.02 -0.57 -2.68
C TYR A 125 -32.12 0.62 -3.06
N VAL A 126 -31.16 0.98 -2.21
CA VAL A 126 -30.24 2.09 -2.47
C VAL A 126 -29.14 1.61 -3.41
N ASN A 127 -29.04 2.26 -4.56
CA ASN A 127 -28.15 1.92 -5.65
C ASN A 127 -26.84 2.73 -5.59
N ARG A 128 -25.81 2.28 -6.30
CA ARG A 128 -24.50 2.92 -6.25
C ARG A 128 -24.38 4.11 -7.20
N ASP A 129 -24.96 3.99 -8.38
CA ASP A 129 -24.61 4.84 -9.51
C ASP A 129 -25.42 6.15 -9.55
N GLU A 130 -26.64 6.13 -9.00
CA GLU A 130 -27.49 7.31 -8.82
C GLU A 130 -27.48 7.76 -7.35
N ASP A 131 -27.86 6.89 -6.41
CA ASP A 131 -28.08 7.33 -5.02
C ASP A 131 -26.77 7.69 -4.30
N PHE A 132 -25.73 6.87 -4.44
CA PHE A 132 -24.43 7.12 -3.80
C PHE A 132 -23.57 8.10 -4.60
N PHE A 133 -23.39 7.90 -5.91
CA PHE A 133 -22.51 8.75 -6.72
C PHE A 133 -23.11 10.09 -7.18
N ILE A 134 -24.43 10.30 -7.05
CA ILE A 134 -25.08 11.60 -7.35
C ILE A 134 -25.76 12.16 -6.08
N ILE A 135 -26.73 11.47 -5.49
CA ILE A 135 -27.52 12.07 -4.39
C ILE A 135 -26.67 12.31 -3.12
N LEU A 136 -25.88 11.33 -2.67
CA LEU A 136 -24.96 11.54 -1.54
C LEU A 136 -23.80 12.48 -1.90
N HIS A 137 -23.33 12.45 -3.16
CA HIS A 137 -22.32 13.39 -3.65
C HIS A 137 -22.81 14.84 -3.49
N ASP A 138 -24.03 15.14 -3.93
CA ASP A 138 -24.56 16.50 -3.90
C ASP A 138 -24.84 16.95 -2.46
N ILE A 139 -25.33 16.06 -1.59
CA ILE A 139 -25.47 16.30 -0.13
C ILE A 139 -24.11 16.60 0.55
N LEU A 140 -23.02 16.02 0.05
CA LEU A 140 -21.66 16.32 0.53
C LEU A 140 -21.10 17.61 -0.10
N ALA A 141 -21.45 17.92 -1.35
CA ALA A 141 -21.05 19.15 -2.03
C ALA A 141 -21.71 20.41 -1.43
N GLU A 142 -22.88 20.29 -0.80
CA GLU A 142 -23.55 21.37 -0.05
C GLU A 142 -22.89 21.69 1.31
N LYS A 143 -21.85 20.96 1.74
CA LYS A 143 -21.14 21.20 3.01
C LYS A 143 -19.93 22.12 2.85
N GLU A 144 -19.94 23.26 3.55
CA GLU A 144 -18.78 24.17 3.62
C GLU A 144 -17.53 23.49 4.21
N GLU A 145 -17.71 22.44 5.02
CA GLU A 145 -16.64 21.66 5.61
C GLU A 145 -16.03 20.61 4.66
N VAL A 146 -16.64 20.38 3.49
CA VAL A 146 -16.19 19.40 2.50
C VAL A 146 -15.46 20.09 1.35
N SER A 147 -14.35 19.50 0.92
CA SER A 147 -13.47 20.02 -0.13
C SER A 147 -12.81 18.88 -0.91
N GLU A 148 -12.27 19.18 -2.10
CA GLU A 148 -11.60 18.19 -2.97
C GLU A 148 -12.47 16.94 -3.27
N LEU A 149 -13.79 17.13 -3.37
CA LEU A 149 -14.76 16.07 -3.62
C LEU A 149 -14.62 15.52 -5.06
N GLN A 150 -14.29 14.24 -5.18
CA GLN A 150 -14.02 13.54 -6.43
C GLN A 150 -14.65 12.13 -6.42
N PRO A 151 -15.76 11.91 -7.13
CA PRO A 151 -16.28 10.56 -7.37
C PRO A 151 -15.43 9.81 -8.40
N VAL A 152 -15.17 8.53 -8.16
CA VAL A 152 -14.41 7.64 -9.04
C VAL A 152 -15.16 6.30 -9.23
N PRO A 153 -16.23 6.29 -10.06
CA PRO A 153 -17.05 5.08 -10.28
C PRO A 153 -16.33 4.00 -11.09
N ASP A 154 -15.52 4.38 -12.09
CA ASP A 154 -14.78 3.46 -12.98
C ASP A 154 -13.62 2.70 -12.30
N ALA A 155 -13.41 2.93 -11.00
CA ALA A 155 -12.37 2.27 -10.21
C ALA A 155 -12.67 0.78 -9.99
N HIS A 156 -11.61 -0.04 -9.84
CA HIS A 156 -11.78 -1.46 -9.53
C HIS A 156 -12.55 -1.68 -8.22
N VAL A 157 -12.31 -0.85 -7.21
CA VAL A 157 -13.25 -0.64 -6.09
C VAL A 157 -13.78 0.80 -6.20
N PRO A 158 -15.06 1.01 -6.59
CA PRO A 158 -15.64 2.34 -6.74
C PRO A 158 -15.58 3.14 -5.44
N VAL A 159 -15.10 4.39 -5.52
CA VAL A 159 -14.78 5.22 -4.35
C VAL A 159 -15.16 6.68 -4.58
N MET A 160 -15.61 7.36 -3.54
CA MET A 160 -15.74 8.81 -3.48
C MET A 160 -14.63 9.35 -2.56
N LYS A 161 -13.75 10.20 -3.08
CA LYS A 161 -12.64 10.81 -2.36
C LYS A 161 -12.99 12.25 -1.98
N PHE A 162 -12.68 12.69 -0.77
CA PHE A 162 -12.86 14.07 -0.33
C PHE A 162 -12.03 14.39 0.91
N LYS A 163 -11.93 15.69 1.24
CA LYS A 163 -11.47 16.17 2.55
C LYS A 163 -12.65 16.75 3.32
N PHE A 164 -12.90 16.23 4.52
CA PHE A 164 -13.92 16.74 5.45
C PHE A 164 -13.19 17.34 6.66
N GLN A 165 -13.41 18.64 6.91
CA GLN A 165 -12.65 19.43 7.91
C GLN A 165 -11.12 19.32 7.71
N GLY A 166 -10.68 19.19 6.46
CA GLY A 166 -9.27 19.01 6.08
C GLY A 166 -8.73 17.57 6.18
N ILE A 167 -9.51 16.62 6.70
CA ILE A 167 -9.13 15.20 6.83
C ILE A 167 -9.55 14.43 5.57
N SER A 168 -8.60 13.80 4.89
CA SER A 168 -8.87 12.97 3.70
C SER A 168 -9.64 11.69 4.04
N ILE A 169 -10.72 11.43 3.29
CA ILE A 169 -11.60 10.27 3.41
C ILE A 169 -11.71 9.58 2.05
N ASP A 170 -11.52 8.26 2.05
CA ASP A 170 -11.86 7.37 0.94
C ASP A 170 -13.16 6.65 1.31
N LEU A 171 -14.29 7.09 0.75
CA LEU A 171 -15.61 6.52 1.03
C LEU A 171 -16.02 5.51 -0.04
N LEU A 172 -16.13 4.24 0.35
CA LEU A 172 -16.68 3.15 -0.45
C LEU A 172 -18.18 2.96 -0.17
N TYR A 173 -18.88 2.29 -1.07
CA TYR A 173 -20.28 1.90 -0.89
C TYR A 173 -20.52 0.40 -1.08
N ALA A 174 -21.39 -0.15 -0.24
CA ALA A 174 -21.92 -1.51 -0.29
C ALA A 174 -23.45 -1.48 -0.06
N SER A 175 -24.21 -2.02 -1.01
CA SER A 175 -25.65 -2.25 -0.85
C SER A 175 -25.86 -3.72 -0.49
N ILE A 176 -26.35 -3.98 0.72
CA ILE A 176 -26.56 -5.35 1.23
C ILE A 176 -28.02 -5.78 1.09
N SER A 177 -28.28 -7.09 1.01
CA SER A 177 -29.60 -7.68 0.74
C SER A 177 -30.63 -7.59 1.89
N LEU A 178 -30.64 -6.47 2.63
CA LEU A 178 -31.59 -6.14 3.71
C LEU A 178 -32.33 -4.84 3.39
N LEU A 179 -33.61 -4.73 3.77
CA LEU A 179 -34.39 -3.48 3.63
C LEU A 179 -34.09 -2.44 4.73
N VAL A 180 -33.57 -2.90 5.86
CA VAL A 180 -33.13 -2.09 7.00
C VAL A 180 -31.77 -2.63 7.44
N VAL A 181 -30.79 -1.74 7.67
CA VAL A 181 -29.44 -2.12 8.13
C VAL A 181 -29.43 -2.13 9.66
N PRO A 182 -29.23 -3.27 10.34
CA PRO A 182 -29.22 -3.34 11.81
C PRO A 182 -28.03 -2.58 12.40
N GLU A 183 -28.22 -1.80 13.47
CA GLU A 183 -27.14 -1.02 14.12
C GLU A 183 -25.97 -1.89 14.63
N ASP A 184 -26.23 -3.17 14.90
CA ASP A 184 -25.28 -4.17 15.43
C ASP A 184 -24.69 -5.12 14.36
N LEU A 185 -24.81 -4.79 13.08
CA LEU A 185 -24.34 -5.61 11.94
C LEU A 185 -22.85 -6.04 12.06
N ASP A 186 -22.59 -7.34 12.29
CA ASP A 186 -21.23 -7.89 12.16
C ASP A 186 -20.85 -8.06 10.69
N ILE A 187 -20.11 -7.08 10.18
CA ILE A 187 -19.55 -7.04 8.81
C ILE A 187 -18.73 -8.29 8.43
N SER A 188 -18.29 -9.10 9.39
CA SER A 188 -17.51 -10.32 9.18
C SER A 188 -18.34 -11.62 9.06
N ASP A 189 -19.65 -11.58 9.31
CA ASP A 189 -20.57 -12.67 8.94
C ASP A 189 -20.58 -12.87 7.41
N GLN A 190 -20.71 -14.09 6.91
CA GLN A 190 -20.86 -14.38 5.48
C GLN A 190 -22.19 -13.86 4.91
N SER A 191 -23.22 -13.67 5.73
CA SER A 191 -24.55 -13.24 5.28
C SER A 191 -24.57 -11.91 4.50
N VAL A 192 -23.64 -10.98 4.79
CA VAL A 192 -23.52 -9.70 4.07
C VAL A 192 -23.09 -9.85 2.60
N LEU A 193 -22.66 -11.05 2.19
CA LEU A 193 -22.28 -11.38 0.80
C LEU A 193 -23.42 -12.06 0.02
N TYR A 194 -24.59 -12.28 0.63
CA TYR A 194 -25.72 -12.93 -0.05
C TYR A 194 -26.37 -11.98 -1.07
N SER A 195 -26.47 -12.43 -2.33
CA SER A 195 -27.13 -11.75 -3.45
C SER A 195 -26.62 -10.33 -3.80
N VAL A 196 -25.39 -9.99 -3.41
CA VAL A 196 -24.76 -8.68 -3.73
C VAL A 196 -23.93 -8.72 -5.03
N ASP A 197 -23.68 -7.55 -5.62
CA ASP A 197 -22.86 -7.42 -6.84
C ASP A 197 -21.35 -7.49 -6.55
N GLU A 198 -20.55 -7.84 -7.57
CA GLU A 198 -19.09 -8.01 -7.42
C GLU A 198 -18.38 -6.75 -6.87
N PRO A 199 -18.73 -5.51 -7.28
CA PRO A 199 -18.23 -4.31 -6.62
C PRO A 199 -18.54 -4.23 -5.11
N THR A 200 -19.74 -4.60 -4.66
CA THR A 200 -20.06 -4.66 -3.22
C THR A 200 -19.21 -5.70 -2.49
N VAL A 201 -18.99 -6.89 -3.07
CA VAL A 201 -18.05 -7.89 -2.50
C VAL A 201 -16.66 -7.29 -2.31
N ARG A 202 -16.15 -6.54 -3.30
CA ARG A 202 -14.84 -5.87 -3.23
C ARG A 202 -14.81 -4.76 -2.17
N SER A 203 -15.88 -3.96 -2.04
CA SER A 203 -16.03 -2.94 -0.98
C SER A 203 -16.04 -3.56 0.42
N LEU A 204 -16.89 -4.57 0.67
CA LEU A 204 -17.04 -5.26 1.96
C LEU A 204 -15.72 -5.92 2.42
N ASN A 205 -14.94 -6.45 1.48
CA ASN A 205 -13.70 -7.16 1.79
C ASN A 205 -12.64 -6.31 2.52
N GLY A 206 -12.65 -4.98 2.38
CA GLY A 206 -11.74 -4.10 3.11
C GLY A 206 -11.91 -4.22 4.63
N CYS A 207 -13.14 -4.04 5.12
CA CYS A 207 -13.49 -4.19 6.53
C CYS A 207 -13.29 -5.63 7.03
N ARG A 208 -13.78 -6.61 6.27
CA ARG A 208 -13.70 -8.04 6.60
C ARG A 208 -12.26 -8.49 6.84
N VAL A 209 -11.31 -8.07 5.98
CA VAL A 209 -9.89 -8.41 6.12
C VAL A 209 -9.24 -7.71 7.31
N ALA A 210 -9.55 -6.43 7.55
CA ALA A 210 -9.00 -5.71 8.71
C ALA A 210 -9.41 -6.35 10.04
N ASP A 211 -10.69 -6.70 10.18
CA ASP A 211 -11.22 -7.32 11.39
C ASP A 211 -10.73 -8.76 11.57
N GLN A 212 -10.64 -9.56 10.51
CA GLN A 212 -10.03 -10.89 10.59
C GLN A 212 -8.55 -10.83 10.99
N ILE A 213 -7.78 -9.86 10.50
CA ILE A 213 -6.39 -9.66 10.95
C ILE A 213 -6.34 -9.41 12.46
N LEU A 214 -7.20 -8.54 13.00
CA LEU A 214 -7.26 -8.24 14.44
C LEU A 214 -7.77 -9.44 15.27
N LYS A 215 -8.76 -10.20 14.77
CA LYS A 215 -9.26 -11.43 15.41
C LYS A 215 -8.20 -12.56 15.46
N LEU A 216 -7.26 -12.58 14.50
CA LEU A 216 -6.25 -13.64 14.28
C LEU A 216 -4.84 -13.37 14.86
N VAL A 217 -4.58 -12.23 15.49
CA VAL A 217 -3.30 -11.95 16.19
C VAL A 217 -3.37 -12.23 17.70
N PRO A 218 -2.32 -12.78 18.34
CA PRO A 218 -2.29 -13.02 19.79
C PRO A 218 -2.30 -11.76 20.66
N ASN A 219 -1.70 -10.66 20.19
CA ASN A 219 -1.66 -9.36 20.86
C ASN A 219 -1.72 -8.25 19.80
N ALA A 220 -2.77 -7.42 19.86
CA ALA A 220 -3.03 -6.37 18.87
C ALA A 220 -2.09 -5.15 19.01
N GLU A 221 -1.62 -4.83 20.21
CA GLU A 221 -0.70 -3.72 20.46
C GLU A 221 0.71 -4.03 19.93
N HIS A 222 1.23 -5.22 20.24
CA HIS A 222 2.52 -5.68 19.72
C HIS A 222 2.50 -5.76 18.19
N PHE A 223 1.38 -6.24 17.62
CA PHE A 223 1.12 -6.22 16.18
C PHE A 223 1.16 -4.79 15.62
N ARG A 224 0.43 -3.84 16.21
CA ARG A 224 0.37 -2.43 15.79
C ARG A 224 1.74 -1.75 15.78
N THR A 225 2.52 -1.87 16.85
CA THR A 225 3.86 -1.27 16.94
C THR A 225 4.85 -1.93 15.96
N THR A 226 4.78 -3.26 15.79
CA THR A 226 5.59 -3.99 14.80
C THR A 226 5.25 -3.57 13.37
N LEU A 227 3.96 -3.38 13.07
CA LEU A 227 3.48 -2.99 11.74
C LEU A 227 3.80 -1.51 11.42
N ARG A 228 3.68 -0.58 12.38
CA ARG A 228 4.20 0.80 12.24
C ARG A 228 5.68 0.80 11.86
N CYS A 229 6.49 0.07 12.63
CA CYS A 229 7.92 -0.10 12.38
C CYS A 229 8.21 -0.61 10.95
N LEU A 230 7.57 -1.69 10.52
CA LEU A 230 7.85 -2.30 9.22
C LEU A 230 7.24 -1.52 8.04
N LYS A 231 6.13 -0.79 8.20
CA LYS A 231 5.64 0.20 7.22
C LYS A 231 6.68 1.31 7.01
N PHE A 232 7.20 1.90 8.08
CA PHE A 232 8.20 2.97 8.01
C PHE A 232 9.52 2.48 7.39
N TRP A 233 9.98 1.29 7.77
CA TRP A 233 11.11 0.61 7.13
C TRP A 233 10.87 0.42 5.63
N ALA A 234 9.73 -0.15 5.22
CA ALA A 234 9.44 -0.42 3.82
C ALA A 234 9.42 0.86 2.97
N LYS A 235 8.88 1.97 3.49
CA LYS A 235 8.96 3.30 2.86
C LYS A 235 10.42 3.77 2.74
N ARG A 236 11.17 3.89 3.85
CA ARG A 236 12.59 4.34 3.83
C ARG A 236 13.50 3.43 2.98
N ARG A 237 13.11 2.16 2.73
CA ARG A 237 13.82 1.19 1.87
C ARG A 237 13.32 1.10 0.42
N GLY A 238 12.29 1.85 0.03
CA GLY A 238 11.79 1.88 -1.35
C GLY A 238 11.05 0.62 -1.80
N VAL A 239 10.44 -0.13 -0.87
CA VAL A 239 9.71 -1.39 -1.14
C VAL A 239 8.24 -1.33 -0.72
N TYR A 240 7.66 -0.12 -0.66
CA TYR A 240 6.27 0.14 -0.31
C TYR A 240 5.53 0.81 -1.47
N SER A 241 4.87 0.01 -2.32
CA SER A 241 3.87 0.44 -3.33
C SER A 241 3.31 -0.79 -4.03
N ASN A 242 2.01 -1.05 -3.89
CA ASN A 242 1.35 -2.16 -4.60
C ASN A 242 1.33 -1.91 -6.13
N VAL A 243 1.13 -0.65 -6.52
CA VAL A 243 0.99 -0.20 -7.92
C VAL A 243 2.24 -0.51 -8.73
N THR A 244 3.44 -0.26 -8.18
CA THR A 244 4.71 -0.55 -8.85
C THR A 244 5.19 -2.00 -8.70
N GLY A 245 4.38 -2.90 -8.12
CA GLY A 245 4.72 -4.31 -7.95
C GLY A 245 5.46 -4.67 -6.66
N PHE A 246 5.48 -3.79 -5.66
CA PHE A 246 5.90 -4.10 -4.29
C PHE A 246 4.69 -4.40 -3.39
N LEU A 247 4.87 -4.29 -2.08
CA LEU A 247 3.83 -4.57 -1.08
C LEU A 247 3.19 -3.27 -0.57
N GLY A 248 1.87 -3.21 -0.60
CA GLY A 248 1.05 -2.19 0.07
C GLY A 248 0.68 -2.55 1.51
N GLY A 249 -0.04 -1.66 2.19
CA GLY A 249 -0.30 -1.73 3.63
C GLY A 249 -0.89 -3.07 4.13
N VAL A 250 -1.88 -3.61 3.41
CA VAL A 250 -2.51 -4.90 3.76
C VAL A 250 -1.53 -6.08 3.66
N ASN A 251 -0.61 -6.07 2.70
CA ASN A 251 0.37 -7.16 2.58
C ASN A 251 1.34 -7.15 3.77
N TRP A 252 1.82 -5.98 4.19
CA TRP A 252 2.65 -5.85 5.40
C TRP A 252 1.87 -6.26 6.64
N ALA A 253 0.59 -5.92 6.75
CA ALA A 253 -0.26 -6.36 7.86
C ALA A 253 -0.38 -7.89 7.94
N LEU A 254 -0.65 -8.56 6.81
CA LEU A 254 -0.75 -10.02 6.72
C LEU A 254 0.59 -10.71 7.06
N LEU A 255 1.71 -10.19 6.57
CA LEU A 255 3.04 -10.71 6.90
C LEU A 255 3.36 -10.54 8.41
N VAL A 256 3.11 -9.36 8.99
CA VAL A 256 3.38 -9.09 10.42
C VAL A 256 2.47 -9.92 11.32
N ALA A 257 1.17 -10.02 11.01
CA ALA A 257 0.23 -10.87 11.74
C ALA A 257 0.69 -12.34 11.77
N ARG A 258 1.25 -12.85 10.67
CA ARG A 258 1.80 -14.22 10.62
C ARG A 258 3.02 -14.40 11.52
N ILE A 259 3.88 -13.39 11.66
CA ILE A 259 5.00 -13.41 12.62
C ILE A 259 4.48 -13.41 14.06
N CYS A 260 3.44 -12.63 14.37
CA CYS A 260 2.78 -12.68 15.68
C CYS A 260 2.19 -14.08 15.98
N GLN A 261 1.58 -14.76 14.99
CA GLN A 261 1.13 -16.15 15.14
C GLN A 261 2.28 -17.14 15.41
N PHE A 262 3.45 -16.94 14.78
CA PHE A 262 4.63 -17.78 15.02
C PHE A 262 5.29 -17.53 16.38
N TYR A 263 5.12 -16.34 16.96
CA TYR A 263 5.79 -15.88 18.18
C TYR A 263 4.81 -15.15 19.12
N PRO A 264 3.80 -15.84 19.69
CA PRO A 264 2.68 -15.21 20.38
C PRO A 264 3.05 -14.40 21.63
N ASN A 265 4.17 -14.75 22.27
CA ASN A 265 4.64 -14.12 23.51
C ASN A 265 5.76 -13.08 23.28
N ALA A 266 6.07 -12.76 22.02
CA ALA A 266 7.14 -11.84 21.67
C ALA A 266 6.68 -10.37 21.65
N ILE A 267 7.57 -9.46 22.05
CA ILE A 267 7.39 -8.00 22.01
C ILE A 267 7.90 -7.41 20.67
N PRO A 268 7.56 -6.16 20.30
CA PRO A 268 7.91 -5.58 19.01
C PRO A 268 9.38 -5.69 18.59
N SER A 269 10.35 -5.46 19.49
CA SER A 269 11.79 -5.60 19.19
C SER A 269 12.15 -7.00 18.68
N MET A 270 11.59 -8.04 19.30
CA MET A 270 11.75 -9.43 18.89
C MET A 270 11.01 -9.69 17.57
N LEU A 271 9.75 -9.26 17.46
CA LEU A 271 8.92 -9.50 16.27
C LEU A 271 9.55 -8.91 14.99
N VAL A 272 10.16 -7.73 15.05
CA VAL A 272 10.89 -7.11 13.93
C VAL A 272 12.09 -7.97 13.50
N SER A 273 12.90 -8.47 14.44
CA SER A 273 14.00 -9.39 14.15
C SER A 273 13.49 -10.71 13.54
N ARG A 274 12.44 -11.30 14.12
CA ARG A 274 11.85 -12.56 13.65
C ARG A 274 11.20 -12.42 12.28
N PHE A 275 10.64 -11.25 11.94
CA PHE A 275 10.12 -10.95 10.60
C PHE A 275 11.19 -11.15 9.53
N PHE A 276 12.33 -10.47 9.65
CA PHE A 276 13.40 -10.58 8.65
C PHE A 276 14.00 -11.98 8.59
N ARG A 277 14.18 -12.63 9.73
CA ARG A 277 14.72 -13.98 9.80
C ARG A 277 13.82 -15.03 9.14
N VAL A 278 12.50 -14.92 9.33
CA VAL A 278 11.52 -15.81 8.69
C VAL A 278 11.44 -15.52 7.18
N TYR A 279 11.24 -14.26 6.77
CA TYR A 279 11.01 -13.94 5.35
C TYR A 279 12.25 -13.97 4.46
N THR A 280 13.46 -13.85 5.04
CA THR A 280 14.70 -14.16 4.32
C THR A 280 14.83 -15.66 3.99
N GLN A 281 14.25 -16.54 4.82
CA GLN A 281 14.33 -18.00 4.67
C GLN A 281 13.06 -18.61 4.05
N TRP A 282 12.04 -17.80 3.76
CA TRP A 282 10.76 -18.27 3.27
C TRP A 282 10.86 -18.79 1.84
N ARG A 283 10.38 -20.03 1.62
CA ARG A 283 10.44 -20.70 0.33
C ARG A 283 9.29 -20.27 -0.57
N TRP A 284 9.39 -19.08 -1.15
CA TRP A 284 8.49 -18.62 -2.21
C TRP A 284 8.49 -19.61 -3.39
N PRO A 285 7.34 -19.89 -4.04
CA PRO A 285 6.03 -19.22 -3.89
C PRO A 285 5.08 -19.89 -2.88
N ASN A 286 5.55 -20.54 -1.81
CA ASN A 286 4.63 -21.04 -0.77
C ASN A 286 3.82 -19.88 -0.15
N PRO A 287 2.48 -20.01 0.00
CA PRO A 287 1.63 -18.91 0.42
C PRO A 287 1.72 -18.58 1.91
N VAL A 288 1.68 -17.28 2.22
CA VAL A 288 1.44 -16.80 3.59
C VAL A 288 -0.07 -16.74 3.82
N MET A 289 -0.54 -17.46 4.85
CA MET A 289 -1.96 -17.58 5.21
C MET A 289 -2.12 -17.46 6.73
N LEU A 290 -3.10 -16.69 7.21
CA LEU A 290 -3.37 -16.51 8.65
C LEU A 290 -4.37 -17.54 9.21
N CYS A 291 -5.23 -18.09 8.36
CA CYS A 291 -6.24 -19.10 8.65
C CYS A 291 -6.22 -20.15 7.52
N PRO A 292 -6.94 -21.29 7.66
CA PRO A 292 -7.26 -22.11 6.50
C PRO A 292 -7.98 -21.29 5.44
N ILE A 293 -7.91 -21.73 4.18
CA ILE A 293 -8.80 -21.21 3.14
C ILE A 293 -10.11 -21.97 3.30
N GLU A 294 -11.20 -21.23 3.48
CA GLU A 294 -12.56 -21.75 3.61
C GLU A 294 -13.24 -21.71 2.24
N GLU A 295 -13.98 -22.77 1.92
CA GLU A 295 -14.83 -22.87 0.73
C GLU A 295 -16.29 -22.79 1.17
N ASP A 296 -17.12 -22.11 0.38
CA ASP A 296 -18.46 -21.66 0.74
C ASP A 296 -19.40 -21.86 -0.46
N GLU A 297 -20.69 -22.08 -0.18
CA GLU A 297 -21.72 -22.37 -1.18
C GLU A 297 -22.00 -21.19 -2.13
N LEU A 298 -21.60 -19.97 -1.78
CA LEU A 298 -21.72 -18.76 -2.63
C LEU A 298 -20.90 -18.80 -3.93
N GLY A 299 -19.95 -19.73 -4.06
CA GLY A 299 -19.29 -20.00 -5.34
C GLY A 299 -18.37 -18.89 -5.89
N PHE A 300 -18.04 -17.85 -5.10
CA PHE A 300 -17.06 -16.83 -5.50
C PHE A 300 -15.67 -17.46 -5.77
N LEU A 301 -14.89 -16.81 -6.64
CA LEU A 301 -13.54 -17.27 -6.99
C LEU A 301 -12.57 -17.07 -5.82
N VAL A 302 -12.27 -18.18 -5.13
CA VAL A 302 -11.25 -18.26 -4.08
C VAL A 302 -9.89 -18.62 -4.68
N TRP A 303 -8.81 -18.04 -4.15
CA TRP A 303 -7.43 -18.34 -4.54
C TRP A 303 -7.07 -19.80 -4.24
N ASP A 304 -6.84 -20.60 -5.29
CA ASP A 304 -6.26 -21.94 -5.16
C ASP A 304 -5.41 -22.29 -6.40
N PRO A 305 -4.06 -22.38 -6.26
CA PRO A 305 -3.18 -22.75 -7.37
C PRO A 305 -3.36 -24.21 -7.81
N ARG A 306 -4.13 -25.04 -7.10
CA ARG A 306 -4.49 -26.38 -7.59
C ARG A 306 -5.59 -26.27 -8.64
N LYS A 307 -6.69 -25.57 -8.34
CA LYS A 307 -7.83 -25.34 -9.24
C LYS A 307 -7.53 -24.36 -10.37
N ASN A 308 -6.89 -23.21 -10.09
CA ASN A 308 -6.74 -22.10 -11.04
C ASN A 308 -5.31 -22.04 -11.63
N PRO A 309 -5.13 -22.14 -12.96
CA PRO A 309 -3.82 -21.99 -13.61
C PRO A 309 -3.16 -20.61 -13.42
N LYS A 310 -3.94 -19.52 -13.31
CA LYS A 310 -3.40 -18.17 -13.08
C LYS A 310 -2.73 -18.08 -11.71
N ASP A 311 -3.32 -18.70 -10.70
CA ASP A 311 -2.80 -18.67 -9.33
C ASP A 311 -1.46 -19.39 -9.17
N ARG A 312 -1.12 -20.30 -10.10
CA ARG A 312 0.19 -20.97 -10.18
C ARG A 312 1.33 -20.03 -10.59
N THR A 313 1.04 -18.88 -11.20
CA THR A 313 2.07 -17.94 -11.66
C THR A 313 2.46 -16.91 -10.60
N HIS A 314 1.76 -16.86 -9.45
CA HIS A 314 2.05 -15.89 -8.39
C HIS A 314 3.39 -16.15 -7.70
N HIS A 315 4.30 -15.18 -7.73
CA HIS A 315 5.66 -15.34 -7.21
C HIS A 315 5.78 -15.20 -5.68
N MET A 316 4.93 -14.38 -5.06
CA MET A 316 4.95 -14.09 -3.62
C MET A 316 3.53 -14.05 -3.03
N PRO A 317 2.78 -15.17 -3.01
CA PRO A 317 1.38 -15.15 -2.60
C PRO A 317 1.19 -14.88 -1.10
N ILE A 318 0.39 -13.86 -0.78
CA ILE A 318 0.02 -13.44 0.58
C ILE A 318 -1.51 -13.34 0.62
N ILE A 319 -2.16 -14.28 1.30
CA ILE A 319 -3.59 -14.55 1.13
C ILE A 319 -4.42 -13.81 2.17
N THR A 320 -5.54 -13.20 1.74
CA THR A 320 -6.50 -12.56 2.65
C THR A 320 -7.23 -13.61 3.49
N PRO A 321 -7.49 -13.34 4.79
CA PRO A 321 -8.12 -14.30 5.70
C PRO A 321 -9.65 -14.32 5.65
N ALA A 322 -10.29 -13.30 5.05
CA ALA A 322 -11.74 -13.28 4.89
C ALA A 322 -12.14 -13.95 3.57
N TYR A 323 -13.23 -14.72 3.60
CA TYR A 323 -13.87 -15.22 2.39
C TYR A 323 -14.54 -14.07 1.60
N PRO A 324 -14.38 -14.01 0.26
CA PRO A 324 -13.54 -14.90 -0.57
C PRO A 324 -12.04 -14.61 -0.45
N CYS A 325 -11.24 -15.64 -0.14
CA CYS A 325 -9.80 -15.48 0.08
C CYS A 325 -9.06 -15.24 -1.25
N MET A 326 -8.27 -14.17 -1.33
CA MET A 326 -7.57 -13.71 -2.53
C MET A 326 -6.08 -13.52 -2.27
N ASN A 327 -5.25 -13.64 -3.32
CA ASN A 327 -3.84 -13.24 -3.25
C ASN A 327 -3.71 -11.70 -3.26
N SER A 328 -3.47 -11.10 -2.10
CA SER A 328 -3.31 -9.64 -1.96
C SER A 328 -2.07 -9.07 -2.66
N SER A 329 -1.09 -9.90 -3.03
CA SER A 329 0.20 -9.51 -3.62
C SER A 329 0.39 -10.02 -5.05
N TYR A 330 -0.70 -10.12 -5.81
CA TYR A 330 -0.70 -10.49 -7.24
C TYR A 330 0.14 -9.56 -8.14
N ASN A 331 0.50 -8.36 -7.66
CA ASN A 331 1.31 -7.40 -8.40
C ASN A 331 2.82 -7.73 -8.42
N VAL A 332 3.32 -8.61 -7.56
CA VAL A 332 4.77 -8.89 -7.41
C VAL A 332 5.34 -9.61 -8.64
N SER A 333 6.43 -9.08 -9.21
CA SER A 333 7.19 -9.66 -10.33
C SER A 333 8.47 -10.36 -9.85
N PRO A 334 9.15 -11.16 -10.69
CA PRO A 334 10.45 -11.75 -10.36
C PRO A 334 11.51 -10.72 -9.93
N SER A 335 11.54 -9.54 -10.55
CA SER A 335 12.50 -8.48 -10.20
C SER A 335 12.12 -7.73 -8.92
N THR A 336 10.84 -7.46 -8.66
CA THR A 336 10.44 -6.81 -7.39
C THR A 336 10.57 -7.78 -6.22
N LEU A 337 10.26 -9.07 -6.40
CA LEU A 337 10.56 -10.12 -5.42
C LEU A 337 12.06 -10.18 -5.09
N ARG A 338 12.94 -10.14 -6.10
CA ARG A 338 14.40 -10.05 -5.84
C ARG A 338 14.74 -8.83 -4.99
N VAL A 339 14.27 -7.62 -5.34
CA VAL A 339 14.55 -6.40 -4.55
C VAL A 339 14.10 -6.57 -3.09
N MET A 340 12.91 -7.15 -2.87
CA MET A 340 12.41 -7.39 -1.52
C MET A 340 13.26 -8.41 -0.75
N MET A 341 13.69 -9.51 -1.38
CA MET A 341 14.62 -10.46 -0.77
C MET A 341 15.99 -9.83 -0.47
N ASP A 342 16.52 -8.99 -1.35
CA ASP A 342 17.74 -8.21 -1.12
C ASP A 342 17.58 -7.27 0.09
N GLN A 343 16.39 -6.66 0.28
CA GLN A 343 16.10 -5.82 1.44
C GLN A 343 15.83 -6.63 2.72
N PHE A 344 15.20 -7.80 2.65
CA PHE A 344 15.02 -8.68 3.81
C PHE A 344 16.35 -9.21 4.34
N GLN A 345 17.29 -9.59 3.45
CA GLN A 345 18.65 -9.96 3.84
C GLN A 345 19.39 -8.80 4.53
N PHE A 346 19.26 -7.57 4.01
CA PHE A 346 19.79 -6.37 4.66
C PHE A 346 19.18 -6.17 6.06
N GLY A 347 17.84 -6.26 6.18
CA GLY A 347 17.13 -6.13 7.45
C GLY A 347 17.54 -7.18 8.47
N ASN A 348 17.64 -8.45 8.05
CA ASN A 348 18.09 -9.56 8.90
C ASN A 348 19.49 -9.29 9.46
N LYS A 349 20.45 -8.91 8.61
CA LYS A 349 21.82 -8.61 9.04
C LYS A 349 21.87 -7.45 10.05
N ILE A 350 21.10 -6.39 9.83
CA ILE A 350 21.06 -5.26 10.77
C ILE A 350 20.39 -5.67 12.09
N CYS A 351 19.35 -6.52 12.06
CA CYS A 351 18.76 -7.07 13.28
C CYS A 351 19.74 -7.99 14.04
N GLU A 352 20.55 -8.80 13.37
CA GLU A 352 21.64 -9.58 13.99
C GLU A 352 22.71 -8.66 14.62
N GLU A 353 23.06 -7.55 13.96
CA GLU A 353 23.96 -6.54 14.51
C GLU A 353 23.35 -5.80 15.72
N ILE A 354 22.03 -5.59 15.77
CA ILE A 354 21.31 -5.00 16.91
C ILE A 354 21.17 -6.00 18.07
N GLU A 355 20.84 -7.27 17.82
CA GLU A 355 20.79 -8.32 18.85
C GLU A 355 22.17 -8.51 19.53
N LEU A 356 23.26 -8.30 18.78
CA LEU A 356 24.64 -8.32 19.28
C LEU A 356 25.14 -6.96 19.82
N ASN A 357 24.28 -5.95 19.96
CA ASN A 357 24.61 -4.59 20.42
C ASN A 357 25.71 -3.86 19.61
N LYS A 358 25.92 -4.24 18.34
CA LYS A 358 26.88 -3.64 17.39
C LYS A 358 26.28 -2.52 16.55
N ALA A 359 24.95 -2.48 16.43
CA ALA A 359 24.20 -1.46 15.70
C ALA A 359 23.05 -0.90 16.55
N GLN A 360 22.52 0.24 16.13
CA GLN A 360 21.37 0.92 16.73
C GLN A 360 20.19 0.90 15.75
N TRP A 361 18.95 1.02 16.23
CA TRP A 361 17.74 0.94 15.39
C TRP A 361 17.77 1.83 14.15
N ALA A 362 18.29 3.06 14.25
CA ALA A 362 18.48 3.98 13.11
C ALA A 362 19.28 3.40 11.92
N ALA A 363 20.10 2.36 12.12
CA ALA A 363 20.80 1.67 11.04
C ALA A 363 19.86 0.88 10.11
N LEU A 364 18.74 0.37 10.65
CA LEU A 364 17.73 -0.41 9.91
C LEU A 364 16.93 0.48 8.94
N PHE A 365 16.64 1.72 9.36
CA PHE A 365 15.81 2.70 8.63
C PHE A 365 16.61 3.64 7.72
N LYS A 366 17.92 3.39 7.53
CA LYS A 366 18.73 4.15 6.57
C LYS A 366 18.09 4.13 5.19
N HIS A 367 17.99 5.30 4.55
CA HIS A 367 17.46 5.45 3.20
C HIS A 367 18.12 4.49 2.20
N TYR A 368 17.32 3.90 1.32
CA TYR A 368 17.84 3.16 0.16
C TYR A 368 18.36 4.14 -0.89
N LEU A 369 19.67 4.13 -1.13
CA LEU A 369 20.36 5.03 -2.08
C LEU A 369 20.14 4.58 -3.53
N PHE A 370 18.89 4.59 -3.98
CA PHE A 370 18.44 4.06 -5.29
C PHE A 370 19.35 4.52 -6.45
N PHE A 371 19.58 5.83 -6.53
CA PHE A 371 20.39 6.47 -7.58
C PHE A 371 21.89 6.17 -7.51
N GLU A 372 22.38 5.55 -6.43
CA GLU A 372 23.77 5.08 -6.30
C GLU A 372 23.96 3.59 -6.59
N VAL A 373 22.88 2.78 -6.55
CA VAL A 373 22.97 1.33 -6.76
C VAL A 373 23.15 0.99 -8.24
N TYR A 374 22.27 1.46 -9.12
CA TYR A 374 22.23 1.01 -10.52
C TYR A 374 23.22 1.77 -11.40
N LYS A 375 23.72 1.14 -12.48
CA LYS A 375 24.60 1.81 -13.47
C LYS A 375 23.77 2.55 -14.53
N ASN A 376 22.58 2.03 -14.81
CA ASN A 376 21.63 2.44 -15.83
C ASN A 376 20.25 2.58 -15.19
N TYR A 377 19.46 3.51 -15.69
CA TYR A 377 18.08 3.76 -15.30
C TYR A 377 17.24 3.95 -16.56
N LEU A 378 15.95 3.66 -16.47
CA LEU A 378 14.95 4.35 -17.28
C LEU A 378 14.44 5.56 -16.51
N GLN A 379 14.16 6.63 -17.22
CA GLN A 379 13.42 7.80 -16.76
C GLN A 379 12.15 7.86 -17.61
N VAL A 380 10.99 7.95 -16.95
CA VAL A 380 9.66 8.04 -17.55
C VAL A 380 9.12 9.41 -17.21
N ASP A 381 9.36 10.38 -18.09
CA ASP A 381 8.79 11.74 -17.97
C ASP A 381 7.34 11.74 -18.46
N ILE A 382 6.49 12.45 -17.75
CA ILE A 382 5.06 12.64 -17.98
C ILE A 382 4.81 14.15 -17.96
N VAL A 383 4.12 14.67 -18.97
CA VAL A 383 3.71 16.09 -19.02
C VAL A 383 2.24 16.22 -19.42
N ALA A 384 1.64 17.35 -19.08
CA ALA A 384 0.29 17.75 -19.49
C ALA A 384 0.25 19.27 -19.77
N ALA A 385 -0.90 19.77 -20.23
CA ALA A 385 -1.12 21.20 -20.44
C ALA A 385 -1.30 21.96 -19.11
N ASP A 386 -2.06 21.37 -18.18
CA ASP A 386 -2.38 21.91 -16.84
C ASP A 386 -2.20 20.83 -15.75
N ASN A 387 -2.49 21.18 -14.49
CA ASN A 387 -2.27 20.29 -13.35
C ASN A 387 -3.36 19.22 -13.18
N ASP A 388 -4.58 19.46 -13.65
CA ASP A 388 -5.71 18.55 -13.47
C ASP A 388 -5.62 17.41 -14.49
N ASP A 389 -5.31 17.76 -15.74
CA ASP A 389 -4.89 16.81 -16.76
C ASP A 389 -3.61 16.05 -16.32
N LEU A 390 -2.62 16.72 -15.69
CA LEU A 390 -1.43 16.02 -15.17
C LEU A 390 -1.80 15.00 -14.10
N LEU A 391 -2.67 15.35 -13.15
CA LEU A 391 -3.05 14.48 -12.04
C LEU A 391 -3.70 13.17 -12.54
N ALA A 392 -4.64 13.29 -13.48
CA ALA A 392 -5.29 12.13 -14.10
C ALA A 392 -4.31 11.31 -14.96
N TRP A 393 -3.50 11.97 -15.80
CA TRP A 393 -2.53 11.32 -16.70
C TRP A 393 -1.42 10.60 -15.92
N ARG A 394 -0.89 11.23 -14.86
CA ARG A 394 0.05 10.65 -13.88
C ARG A 394 -0.48 9.33 -13.34
N GLY A 395 -1.69 9.30 -12.78
CA GLY A 395 -2.27 8.08 -12.19
C GLY A 395 -2.47 6.96 -13.22
N TRP A 396 -2.89 7.31 -14.45
CA TRP A 396 -2.99 6.36 -15.55
C TRP A 396 -1.63 5.74 -15.93
N VAL A 397 -0.57 6.54 -16.01
CA VAL A 397 0.79 6.07 -16.33
C VAL A 397 1.40 5.27 -15.17
N GLU A 398 1.28 5.75 -13.93
CA GLU A 398 1.82 5.08 -12.74
C GLU A 398 1.27 3.65 -12.63
N SER A 399 -0.05 3.49 -12.79
CA SER A 399 -0.72 2.19 -12.78
C SER A 399 -0.24 1.21 -13.86
N ARG A 400 0.51 1.70 -14.86
CA ARG A 400 1.07 0.92 -15.97
C ARG A 400 2.59 0.70 -15.86
N LEU A 401 3.31 1.35 -14.93
CA LEU A 401 4.76 1.12 -14.72
C LEU A 401 5.11 -0.34 -14.38
N ARG A 402 4.18 -1.07 -13.76
CA ARG A 402 4.27 -2.53 -13.58
C ARG A 402 4.33 -3.26 -14.93
N GLN A 403 3.52 -2.85 -15.91
CA GLN A 403 3.52 -3.48 -17.24
C GLN A 403 4.85 -3.26 -17.95
N LEU A 404 5.46 -2.07 -17.87
CA LEU A 404 6.81 -1.84 -18.40
C LEU A 404 7.85 -2.78 -17.76
N THR A 405 7.74 -3.04 -16.44
CA THR A 405 8.58 -4.06 -15.78
C THR A 405 8.38 -5.45 -16.39
N LEU A 406 7.13 -5.88 -16.54
CA LEU A 406 6.79 -7.21 -17.07
C LEU A 406 7.18 -7.37 -18.54
N LYS A 407 6.99 -6.35 -19.40
CA LYS A 407 7.41 -6.36 -20.81
C LYS A 407 8.94 -6.45 -20.93
N ILE A 408 9.71 -5.74 -20.10
CA ILE A 408 11.18 -5.86 -20.08
C ILE A 408 11.64 -7.24 -19.59
N GLU A 409 10.97 -7.81 -18.59
CA GLU A 409 11.24 -9.17 -18.11
C GLU A 409 10.94 -10.22 -19.19
N ARG A 410 9.83 -10.08 -19.93
CA ARG A 410 9.43 -10.89 -21.08
C ARG A 410 10.48 -10.83 -22.19
N ASP A 411 10.76 -9.64 -22.72
CA ASP A 411 11.57 -9.45 -23.95
C ASP A 411 13.07 -9.69 -23.75
N THR A 412 13.53 -9.72 -22.50
CA THR A 412 14.92 -10.05 -22.17
C THR A 412 15.09 -11.45 -21.55
N ASN A 413 14.04 -12.28 -21.59
CA ASN A 413 13.98 -13.62 -20.98
C ASN A 413 14.44 -13.61 -19.50
N GLY A 414 14.08 -12.57 -18.75
CA GLY A 414 14.49 -12.33 -17.37
C GLY A 414 15.98 -12.05 -17.16
N MET A 415 16.75 -11.75 -18.21
CA MET A 415 18.17 -11.41 -18.12
C MET A 415 18.42 -9.95 -17.69
N LEU A 416 17.52 -9.03 -18.06
CA LEU A 416 17.48 -7.66 -17.54
C LEU A 416 16.43 -7.59 -16.43
N GLN A 417 16.83 -7.06 -15.28
CA GLN A 417 15.99 -6.93 -14.10
C GLN A 417 15.76 -5.46 -13.78
N CYS A 418 14.51 -5.11 -13.51
CA CYS A 418 14.10 -3.74 -13.19
C CYS A 418 13.94 -3.54 -11.67
N HIS A 419 14.06 -2.30 -11.23
CA HIS A 419 13.65 -1.84 -9.91
C HIS A 419 12.88 -0.54 -10.14
N PRO A 420 11.55 -0.56 -10.31
CA PRO A 420 10.77 0.69 -10.36
C PRO A 420 10.89 1.40 -9.00
N TYR A 421 11.20 2.69 -8.98
CA TYR A 421 11.20 3.45 -7.75
C TYR A 421 9.77 3.90 -7.42
N PRO A 422 9.26 3.69 -6.20
CA PRO A 422 7.88 4.09 -5.85
C PRO A 422 7.62 5.59 -5.91
N ASN A 423 8.63 6.42 -5.63
CA ASN A 423 8.46 7.87 -5.55
C ASN A 423 8.66 8.55 -6.92
N GLU A 424 7.87 9.59 -7.15
CA GLU A 424 7.97 10.50 -8.29
C GLU A 424 8.92 11.68 -8.04
N PHE A 425 9.21 12.42 -9.11
CA PHE A 425 10.01 13.65 -9.08
C PHE A 425 9.40 14.71 -10.01
N VAL A 426 9.26 15.94 -9.52
CA VAL A 426 8.84 17.10 -10.31
C VAL A 426 10.07 17.84 -10.83
N ASP A 427 10.00 18.38 -12.05
CA ASP A 427 11.04 19.23 -12.63
C ASP A 427 10.54 20.66 -12.77
N LEU A 428 10.72 21.44 -11.70
CA LEU A 428 10.30 22.85 -11.62
C LEU A 428 11.03 23.77 -12.61
N SER A 429 11.94 23.26 -13.44
CA SER A 429 12.55 24.02 -14.55
C SER A 429 11.81 23.88 -15.88
N LYS A 430 10.85 22.95 -15.99
CA LYS A 430 10.00 22.81 -17.19
C LYS A 430 8.85 23.83 -17.18
N PRO A 431 8.47 24.38 -18.35
CA PRO A 431 7.41 25.40 -18.46
C PRO A 431 5.98 24.83 -18.46
N CYS A 432 5.84 23.51 -18.34
CA CYS A 432 4.59 22.77 -18.30
C CYS A 432 4.57 21.85 -17.06
N PRO A 433 3.39 21.54 -16.51
CA PRO A 433 3.25 20.54 -15.43
C PRO A 433 3.93 19.22 -15.79
N HIS A 434 4.74 18.70 -14.87
CA HIS A 434 5.63 17.57 -15.12
C HIS A 434 5.81 16.66 -13.91
N CYS A 435 5.76 15.35 -14.16
CA CYS A 435 6.12 14.28 -13.22
C CYS A 435 7.09 13.30 -13.89
N ALA A 436 8.08 12.79 -13.16
CA ALA A 436 9.01 11.78 -13.64
C ALA A 436 9.15 10.59 -12.67
N PHE A 437 9.06 9.37 -13.21
CA PHE A 437 9.37 8.14 -12.49
C PHE A 437 10.69 7.53 -12.98
N PHE A 438 11.38 6.76 -12.13
CA PHE A 438 12.66 6.13 -12.47
C PHE A 438 12.64 4.62 -12.24
N MET A 439 13.33 3.86 -13.10
CA MET A 439 13.48 2.40 -12.96
C MET A 439 14.96 2.01 -13.04
N GLY A 440 15.52 1.43 -11.97
CA GLY A 440 16.90 0.96 -11.93
C GLY A 440 17.09 -0.31 -12.74
N LEU A 441 18.05 -0.33 -13.66
CA LEU A 441 18.33 -1.48 -14.54
C LEU A 441 19.61 -2.21 -14.12
N GLN A 442 19.51 -3.52 -13.91
CA GLN A 442 20.67 -4.41 -13.70
C GLN A 442 20.56 -5.71 -14.51
N ARG A 443 21.70 -6.32 -14.84
CA ARG A 443 21.73 -7.70 -15.35
C ARG A 443 21.49 -8.68 -14.21
N LYS A 444 20.77 -9.77 -14.48
CA LYS A 444 20.65 -10.92 -13.56
C LYS A 444 22.06 -11.47 -13.24
N GLN A 445 22.35 -11.67 -11.96
CA GLN A 445 23.65 -12.17 -11.50
C GLN A 445 23.86 -13.63 -11.95
N GLY A 446 25.13 -14.04 -12.12
CA GLY A 446 25.51 -15.39 -12.53
C GLY A 446 25.49 -15.68 -14.04
N VAL A 447 24.91 -14.80 -14.87
CA VAL A 447 24.95 -14.93 -16.33
C VAL A 447 26.36 -14.65 -16.86
N LYS A 448 26.92 -15.53 -17.70
CA LYS A 448 28.18 -15.27 -18.42
C LYS A 448 27.96 -14.17 -19.48
N VAL A 449 28.33 -12.94 -19.15
CA VAL A 449 28.21 -11.78 -20.05
C VAL A 449 29.41 -11.73 -21.00
N GLN A 450 29.15 -11.70 -22.31
CA GLN A 450 30.14 -11.21 -23.28
C GLN A 450 30.23 -9.67 -23.15
N GLU A 451 31.43 -9.12 -22.98
CA GLU A 451 31.60 -7.67 -22.90
C GLU A 451 31.07 -6.97 -24.15
N GLY A 452 30.38 -5.84 -23.95
CA GLY A 452 29.77 -5.07 -25.04
C GLY A 452 28.37 -5.51 -25.46
N GLN A 453 27.85 -6.66 -25.03
CA GLN A 453 26.45 -7.05 -25.29
C GLN A 453 25.49 -5.98 -24.73
N GLN A 454 24.51 -5.56 -25.53
CA GLN A 454 23.45 -4.61 -25.13
C GLN A 454 22.09 -5.29 -25.16
N PHE A 455 21.14 -4.80 -24.37
CA PHE A 455 19.73 -5.15 -24.51
C PHE A 455 19.06 -4.02 -25.28
N ASP A 456 18.48 -4.34 -26.43
CA ASP A 456 17.62 -3.41 -27.14
C ASP A 456 16.20 -3.58 -26.64
N ILE A 457 15.73 -2.59 -25.88
CA ILE A 457 14.39 -2.53 -25.30
C ILE A 457 13.55 -1.42 -25.94
N ARG A 458 13.95 -0.93 -27.13
CA ARG A 458 13.19 0.13 -27.85
C ARG A 458 11.79 -0.35 -28.22
N GLY A 459 11.68 -1.53 -28.83
CA GLY A 459 10.38 -2.15 -29.14
C GLY A 459 9.50 -2.32 -27.90
N THR A 460 10.07 -2.85 -26.81
CA THR A 460 9.41 -2.98 -25.50
C THR A 460 8.87 -1.66 -24.96
N VAL A 461 9.65 -0.58 -25.11
CA VAL A 461 9.29 0.77 -24.65
C VAL A 461 8.23 1.40 -25.54
N ASP A 462 8.28 1.19 -26.86
CA ASP A 462 7.30 1.74 -27.79
C ASP A 462 5.97 0.97 -27.73
N GLU A 463 5.99 -0.35 -27.50
CA GLU A 463 4.82 -1.17 -27.15
C GLU A 463 4.21 -0.76 -25.80
N PHE A 464 5.02 -0.32 -24.83
CA PHE A 464 4.50 0.24 -23.57
C PHE A 464 3.85 1.62 -23.78
N LYS A 465 4.46 2.50 -24.59
CA LYS A 465 3.83 3.80 -24.92
C LYS A 465 2.51 3.62 -25.64
N GLN A 466 2.41 2.65 -26.56
CA GLN A 466 1.16 2.35 -27.28
C GLN A 466 0.03 1.96 -26.31
N ASP A 467 0.27 1.02 -25.38
CA ASP A 467 -0.71 0.67 -24.32
C ASP A 467 -1.15 1.90 -23.49
N VAL A 468 -0.20 2.79 -23.19
CA VAL A 468 -0.45 4.00 -22.40
C VAL A 468 -1.24 5.04 -23.19
N SER A 469 -1.00 5.18 -24.49
CA SER A 469 -1.74 6.07 -25.40
C SER A 469 -3.19 5.64 -25.65
N MET A 470 -3.59 4.42 -25.27
CA MET A 470 -4.99 3.95 -25.32
C MET A 470 -5.87 4.51 -24.19
N TYR A 471 -5.57 5.72 -23.69
CA TYR A 471 -6.31 6.36 -22.61
C TYR A 471 -7.57 7.06 -23.13
N THR A 472 -8.74 6.61 -22.68
CA THR A 472 -10.05 7.12 -23.14
C THR A 472 -10.23 8.63 -22.94
N TYR A 473 -9.59 9.19 -21.91
CA TYR A 473 -9.69 10.62 -21.54
C TYR A 473 -8.47 11.44 -21.97
N TRP A 474 -7.66 10.95 -22.91
CA TRP A 474 -6.46 11.65 -23.41
C TRP A 474 -6.79 13.04 -23.98
N ARG A 475 -5.96 14.04 -23.66
CA ARG A 475 -6.04 15.40 -24.22
C ARG A 475 -4.73 15.85 -24.88
N PRO A 476 -4.78 16.77 -25.86
CA PRO A 476 -3.59 17.36 -26.45
C PRO A 476 -2.66 18.00 -25.41
N GLY A 477 -1.43 17.48 -25.31
CA GLY A 477 -0.45 17.88 -24.30
C GLY A 477 -0.13 16.80 -23.27
N MET A 478 -1.00 15.78 -23.11
CA MET A 478 -0.70 14.56 -22.35
C MET A 478 0.32 13.68 -23.08
N ASP A 479 1.61 13.90 -22.85
CA ASP A 479 2.71 13.12 -23.45
C ASP A 479 3.41 12.21 -22.42
N ILE A 480 4.10 11.18 -22.93
CA ILE A 480 4.97 10.29 -22.15
C ILE A 480 6.30 10.03 -22.86
N TYR A 481 7.42 10.29 -22.17
CA TYR A 481 8.78 10.17 -22.69
C TYR A 481 9.61 9.20 -21.84
N VAL A 482 9.77 7.97 -22.33
CA VAL A 482 10.65 6.96 -21.72
C VAL A 482 12.05 7.07 -22.33
N SER A 483 13.08 7.25 -21.50
CA SER A 483 14.47 7.45 -21.93
C SER A 483 15.48 6.64 -21.10
N HIS A 484 16.64 6.31 -21.69
CA HIS A 484 17.74 5.63 -20.98
C HIS A 484 18.71 6.66 -20.39
N VAL A 485 18.94 6.56 -19.07
CA VAL A 485 19.81 7.47 -18.32
C VAL A 485 20.91 6.67 -17.60
N ARG A 486 22.17 7.05 -17.81
CA ARG A 486 23.30 6.47 -17.04
C ARG A 486 23.41 7.19 -15.70
N ARG A 487 23.93 6.54 -14.66
CA ARG A 487 24.10 7.14 -13.31
C ARG A 487 24.77 8.53 -13.31
N LYS A 488 25.72 8.77 -14.23
CA LYS A 488 26.44 10.05 -14.35
C LYS A 488 25.63 11.17 -15.02
N GLN A 489 24.40 10.89 -15.46
CA GLN A 489 23.53 11.76 -16.25
C GLN A 489 22.12 11.89 -15.63
N ILE A 490 21.93 11.41 -14.39
CA ILE A 490 20.67 11.60 -13.65
C ILE A 490 20.42 13.11 -13.50
N PRO A 491 19.19 13.61 -13.78
CA PRO A 491 18.90 15.04 -13.72
C PRO A 491 19.15 15.66 -12.33
N PRO A 492 19.56 16.94 -12.23
CA PRO A 492 19.78 17.61 -10.95
C PRO A 492 18.52 17.71 -10.07
N PHE A 493 17.32 17.80 -10.65
CA PHE A 493 16.06 17.92 -9.90
C PHE A 493 15.78 16.72 -8.98
N VAL A 494 16.39 15.57 -9.26
CA VAL A 494 16.33 14.35 -8.42
C VAL A 494 17.06 14.53 -7.08
N PHE A 495 17.88 15.56 -6.93
CA PHE A 495 18.68 15.84 -5.72
C PHE A 495 18.44 17.27 -5.20
N PRO A 496 17.26 17.60 -4.65
CA PRO A 496 16.92 18.95 -4.19
C PRO A 496 17.91 19.49 -3.13
N ASP A 497 18.31 18.65 -2.16
CA ASP A 497 19.33 19.01 -1.15
C ASP A 497 20.79 18.98 -1.66
N GLY A 498 20.96 18.88 -2.99
CA GLY A 498 22.23 18.74 -3.69
C GLY A 498 22.77 17.30 -3.70
N TYR A 499 23.47 16.92 -4.78
CA TYR A 499 24.08 15.59 -4.91
C TYR A 499 25.32 15.41 -3.99
N LYS A 500 25.05 15.18 -2.70
CA LYS A 500 26.04 14.87 -1.65
C LYS A 500 26.62 13.46 -1.84
N ARG A 501 27.35 13.22 -2.94
CA ARG A 501 28.07 11.97 -3.18
C ARG A 501 28.89 11.61 -1.93
N PRO A 502 28.73 10.40 -1.36
CA PRO A 502 29.69 9.85 -0.43
C PRO A 502 31.04 9.72 -1.14
N ARG A 503 31.97 10.66 -0.87
CA ARG A 503 33.36 10.48 -1.28
C ARG A 503 33.86 9.25 -0.54
N GLN A 504 34.00 8.14 -1.26
CA GLN A 504 34.85 7.05 -0.80
C GLN A 504 36.18 7.67 -0.40
N SER A 505 36.55 7.51 0.87
CA SER A 505 37.88 7.89 1.34
C SER A 505 38.88 7.21 0.40
N ARG A 506 39.74 7.99 -0.26
CA ARG A 506 40.85 7.41 -1.01
C ARG A 506 41.82 6.91 0.05
N ASN A 507 41.68 5.64 0.43
CA ASN A 507 42.56 4.97 1.37
C ASN A 507 44.01 5.33 1.03
N ALA A 508 44.68 6.02 1.94
CA ALA A 508 46.08 6.36 1.79
C ALA A 508 46.86 5.04 1.69
N SER A 509 47.53 4.84 0.56
CA SER A 509 48.17 3.56 0.24
C SER A 509 49.48 3.39 1.00
N HIS A 510 49.64 2.22 1.62
CA HIS A 510 50.86 1.66 2.23
C HIS A 510 51.31 2.19 3.60
N SER A 511 51.13 1.37 4.63
CA SER A 511 52.01 1.32 5.82
C SER A 511 51.92 -0.02 6.58
N THR A 512 52.49 -1.09 6.04
CA THR A 512 52.85 -2.33 6.77
C THR A 512 53.96 -3.09 6.00
N PRO A 513 54.78 -3.95 6.64
CA PRO A 513 54.89 -4.22 8.09
C PRO A 513 56.29 -3.95 8.67
N GLU A 514 56.37 -3.53 9.94
CA GLU A 514 57.58 -3.77 10.74
C GLU A 514 57.54 -5.18 11.35
N LYS A 515 58.55 -6.00 11.04
CA LYS A 515 58.88 -7.20 11.81
C LYS A 515 60.30 -7.07 12.34
N VAL A 516 60.43 -6.88 13.66
CA VAL A 516 61.73 -6.85 14.32
C VAL A 516 62.34 -8.24 14.33
N ALA A 517 63.44 -8.42 13.60
CA ALA A 517 64.32 -9.58 13.68
C ALA A 517 65.76 -9.09 13.90
N ARG A 518 66.51 -9.74 14.79
CA ARG A 518 67.89 -9.36 15.13
C ARG A 518 68.83 -9.86 14.03
N GLY A 519 69.78 -9.02 13.61
CA GLY A 519 70.68 -9.33 12.50
C GLY A 519 71.92 -10.13 12.88
N CYS A 520 72.70 -10.49 11.86
CA CYS A 520 74.12 -10.82 11.96
C CYS A 520 74.86 -10.18 10.76
N MET A 521 76.19 -10.19 10.75
CA MET A 521 77.00 -9.23 9.98
C MET A 521 77.67 -9.81 8.72
N SER A 522 77.68 -9.00 7.64
CA SER A 522 78.82 -8.75 6.73
C SER A 522 79.33 -9.86 5.79
N PRO A 523 80.18 -9.55 4.77
CA PRO A 523 80.32 -8.30 3.99
C PRO A 523 80.39 -8.58 2.45
N GLU A 524 81.03 -7.67 1.68
CA GLU A 524 81.53 -7.80 0.28
C GLU A 524 80.51 -7.61 -0.88
N GLU A 525 80.80 -6.90 -1.99
CA GLU A 525 81.97 -6.04 -2.31
C GLU A 525 81.67 -4.84 -3.27
N ARG A 526 82.73 -4.18 -3.75
CA ARG A 526 82.84 -2.79 -4.25
C ARG A 526 82.28 -2.49 -5.67
N HIS A 527 81.55 -1.36 -5.79
CA HIS A 527 81.82 -0.16 -6.64
C HIS A 527 82.83 -0.21 -7.84
N PRO A 528 82.78 0.75 -8.82
CA PRO A 528 81.66 1.37 -9.58
C PRO A 528 82.05 1.71 -11.08
N LYS A 529 81.40 2.70 -11.74
CA LYS A 529 81.72 3.35 -13.07
C LYS A 529 81.28 2.59 -14.34
N ARG A 530 81.12 3.18 -15.54
CA ARG A 530 80.76 4.55 -16.04
C ARG A 530 80.51 4.48 -17.58
N LYS A 531 79.89 5.52 -18.17
CA LYS A 531 79.88 5.94 -19.61
C LYS A 531 81.11 5.48 -20.44
N GLN A 532 81.07 5.29 -21.78
CA GLN A 532 80.38 6.12 -22.82
C GLN A 532 80.38 5.47 -24.24
N GLU A 533 79.52 5.97 -25.16
CA GLU A 533 79.72 6.29 -26.63
C GLU A 533 80.53 5.36 -27.60
N ALA A 534 80.25 5.27 -28.93
CA ALA A 534 79.23 5.87 -29.82
C ALA A 534 79.08 5.15 -31.20
N GLU A 535 78.26 5.75 -32.08
CA GLU A 535 78.33 5.78 -33.57
C GLU A 535 77.80 4.58 -34.41
N THR A 536 77.27 4.77 -35.63
CA THR A 536 77.06 6.00 -36.45
C THR A 536 75.76 5.95 -37.31
N VAL A 537 75.19 7.13 -37.61
CA VAL A 537 74.42 7.57 -38.82
C VAL A 537 73.30 6.68 -39.44
N GLY A 538 72.09 7.19 -39.76
CA GLY A 538 71.48 8.49 -39.47
C GLY A 538 70.32 8.93 -40.40
N VAL A 539 69.71 10.09 -40.08
CA VAL A 539 69.09 11.09 -41.00
C VAL A 539 67.77 10.71 -41.75
N ASN A 540 66.66 11.47 -41.74
CA ASN A 540 66.29 12.69 -41.00
C ASN A 540 64.75 12.87 -40.80
N TRP A 541 64.38 13.45 -39.64
CA TRP A 541 63.33 14.45 -39.28
C TRP A 541 62.23 14.88 -40.31
N GLY A 542 61.02 15.31 -39.89
CA GLY A 542 60.48 15.65 -38.55
C GLY A 542 58.94 15.81 -38.57
N LYS A 543 58.20 15.76 -37.43
CA LYS A 543 57.93 16.85 -36.45
C LYS A 543 57.22 18.10 -37.06
N LEU A 544 56.19 18.72 -36.46
CA LEU A 544 55.42 18.49 -35.22
C LEU A 544 54.15 19.41 -35.25
N GLY A 545 53.04 19.06 -34.57
CA GLY A 545 51.90 20.00 -34.47
C GLY A 545 50.77 19.61 -33.52
N LYS A 546 50.58 20.38 -32.43
CA LYS A 546 49.35 20.40 -31.60
C LYS A 546 48.60 21.70 -31.88
N ARG A 547 47.26 21.69 -31.98
CA ARG A 547 46.31 22.35 -31.04
C ARG A 547 44.86 22.10 -31.51
N ALA A 548 43.89 22.36 -30.63
CA ALA A 548 42.45 22.28 -30.91
C ALA A 548 41.92 23.57 -31.58
N SER A 549 40.69 23.54 -32.13
CA SER A 549 39.50 24.17 -31.49
C SER A 549 38.31 24.42 -32.45
N ILE A 550 37.13 24.64 -31.85
CA ILE A 550 35.93 25.35 -32.38
C ILE A 550 35.08 24.67 -33.47
N SER A 551 33.76 24.68 -33.21
CA SER A 551 32.67 24.34 -34.16
C SER A 551 32.01 25.61 -34.72
N PRO A 552 31.43 25.58 -35.93
CA PRO A 552 30.36 26.49 -36.33
C PRO A 552 28.95 25.93 -36.01
N GLN A 553 27.94 26.80 -36.05
CA GLN A 553 26.53 26.48 -35.73
C GLN A 553 25.61 26.59 -36.97
N ARG A 554 24.46 25.90 -36.90
CA ARG A 554 23.13 26.23 -37.49
C ARG A 554 23.05 26.90 -38.88
N ARG A 555 22.35 26.22 -39.80
CA ARG A 555 21.05 26.60 -40.45
C ARG A 555 20.50 25.30 -41.10
N ILE A 556 19.23 24.89 -40.96
CA ILE A 556 17.95 25.51 -41.39
C ILE A 556 17.87 25.61 -42.93
N GLY A 557 17.04 24.78 -43.58
CA GLY A 557 16.65 24.91 -44.98
C GLY A 557 16.09 23.62 -45.62
N SER A 558 14.94 23.73 -46.30
CA SER A 558 14.22 22.73 -47.14
C SER A 558 13.93 21.33 -46.55
N VAL A 559 12.69 20.85 -46.44
CA VAL A 559 11.58 20.72 -47.43
C VAL A 559 11.82 19.59 -48.45
N SER A 560 11.24 18.41 -48.16
CA SER A 560 10.80 17.43 -49.16
C SER A 560 9.63 18.02 -49.97
N PRO A 561 9.36 17.58 -51.21
CA PRO A 561 8.53 16.38 -51.38
C PRO A 561 8.81 15.58 -52.67
N LEU A 562 7.99 14.51 -52.87
CA LEU A 562 7.88 13.68 -54.08
C LEU A 562 9.11 12.76 -54.36
N GLY A 563 8.93 11.53 -54.85
CA GLY A 563 7.70 10.78 -55.10
C GLY A 563 7.99 9.60 -56.05
N GLY A 564 7.43 8.42 -55.79
CA GLY A 564 7.68 7.25 -56.63
C GLY A 564 6.95 6.00 -56.14
N SER A 565 5.90 5.61 -56.85
CA SER A 565 5.17 4.35 -56.64
C SER A 565 5.66 3.29 -57.62
N SER A 566 5.87 2.06 -57.15
CA SER A 566 5.93 0.87 -57.99
C SER A 566 5.59 -0.38 -57.18
N ARG A 567 4.55 -1.10 -57.61
CA ARG A 567 4.19 -2.44 -57.13
C ARG A 567 4.92 -3.50 -57.95
N SER A 568 5.19 -4.66 -57.36
CA SER A 568 5.20 -5.95 -58.07
C SER A 568 5.16 -7.12 -57.07
N ASP A 569 4.36 -8.14 -57.37
CA ASP A 569 4.22 -9.37 -56.58
C ASP A 569 5.44 -10.31 -56.71
N GLY A 570 5.53 -11.31 -55.82
CA GLY A 570 6.58 -12.32 -55.84
C GLY A 570 6.38 -13.44 -54.81
N SER A 571 5.47 -14.38 -55.10
CA SER A 571 5.28 -15.59 -54.29
C SER A 571 6.17 -16.75 -54.77
N SER A 572 6.78 -17.51 -53.85
CA SER A 572 7.04 -18.95 -54.03
C SER A 572 7.59 -19.68 -52.79
N GLN A 573 6.75 -20.59 -52.26
CA GLN A 573 7.02 -21.96 -51.77
C GLN A 573 8.39 -22.38 -51.16
N ILE A 574 8.31 -22.80 -49.89
CA ILE A 574 8.70 -24.13 -49.34
C ILE A 574 9.91 -24.87 -49.96
N ILE A 575 10.93 -25.15 -49.12
CA ILE A 575 11.69 -26.41 -49.12
C ILE A 575 11.82 -26.90 -47.66
N ILE A 576 11.76 -28.22 -47.45
CA ILE A 576 11.99 -28.91 -46.16
C ILE A 576 13.38 -29.56 -46.18
N SER A 577 14.07 -29.56 -45.04
CA SER A 577 15.20 -30.46 -44.76
C SER A 577 15.14 -30.95 -43.31
N ASP A 578 15.29 -32.25 -43.11
CA ASP A 578 15.39 -32.94 -41.82
C ASP A 578 16.59 -33.92 -41.87
N GLU A 579 16.75 -34.75 -40.83
CA GLU A 579 17.80 -35.75 -40.59
C GLU A 579 19.14 -35.23 -40.03
N SER A 580 19.41 -35.56 -38.76
CA SER A 580 20.30 -36.70 -38.47
C SER A 580 20.20 -37.15 -37.00
N GLN A 581 20.25 -38.47 -36.78
CA GLN A 581 20.06 -39.13 -35.48
C GLN A 581 21.38 -39.54 -34.81
N LYS A 582 21.35 -39.69 -33.47
CA LYS A 582 22.00 -40.76 -32.65
C LYS A 582 21.63 -40.54 -31.16
N GLU A 583 20.80 -41.39 -30.55
CA GLU A 583 21.11 -42.73 -30.00
C GLU A 583 21.98 -42.72 -28.73
N LEU A 584 21.36 -43.11 -27.61
CA LEU A 584 21.92 -44.05 -26.62
C LEU A 584 20.78 -44.61 -25.74
N GLU A 585 20.83 -45.91 -25.44
CA GLU A 585 19.71 -46.68 -24.84
C GLU A 585 19.88 -47.05 -23.35
N SER A 586 18.92 -47.84 -22.83
CA SER A 586 18.99 -48.72 -21.64
C SER A 586 18.68 -48.05 -20.28
N SER A 587 17.90 -48.61 -19.34
CA SER A 587 16.93 -49.74 -19.29
C SER A 587 16.08 -49.55 -18.00
N CYS A 588 14.88 -50.12 -17.76
CA CYS A 588 14.56 -51.55 -17.65
C CYS A 588 13.05 -51.89 -17.75
N LEU A 589 12.81 -53.08 -18.31
CA LEU A 589 11.73 -54.06 -18.09
C LEU A 589 11.35 -54.27 -16.60
N LEU A 590 10.19 -54.81 -16.15
CA LEU A 590 8.99 -55.50 -16.71
C LEU A 590 7.75 -55.04 -15.88
N ASP A 591 6.47 -55.42 -16.05
CA ASP A 591 5.89 -56.75 -16.31
C ASP A 591 4.41 -56.68 -16.84
N THR A 592 3.77 -57.83 -17.02
CA THR A 592 2.38 -58.06 -17.51
C THR A 592 1.42 -58.45 -16.36
N SER A 593 0.10 -58.62 -16.49
CA SER A 593 -0.84 -58.72 -17.64
C SER A 593 -2.14 -57.87 -17.34
N ASP A 594 -3.36 -58.01 -17.88
CA ASP A 594 -4.04 -59.03 -18.71
C ASP A 594 -5.26 -58.44 -19.49
N ASP A 595 -5.97 -59.27 -20.26
CA ASP A 595 -7.12 -58.92 -21.13
C ASP A 595 -8.50 -59.28 -20.54
N ASN A 596 -9.59 -58.57 -20.94
CA ASN A 596 -10.76 -59.17 -21.63
C ASN A 596 -11.99 -58.25 -21.93
N SER A 597 -12.52 -58.42 -23.17
CA SER A 597 -13.93 -58.40 -23.64
C SER A 597 -14.90 -57.25 -23.24
N LEU A 598 -15.46 -56.45 -24.18
CA LEU A 598 -16.70 -56.67 -25.00
C LEU A 598 -18.02 -56.73 -24.17
N HIS A 599 -19.19 -56.19 -24.54
CA HIS A 599 -19.79 -55.56 -25.75
C HIS A 599 -20.76 -54.42 -25.27
N ARG A 600 -20.98 -53.26 -25.95
CA ARG A 600 -21.64 -52.92 -27.25
C ARG A 600 -23.19 -52.83 -27.21
N CYS A 601 -23.74 -51.84 -27.93
CA CYS A 601 -25.16 -51.47 -28.20
C CYS A 601 -25.81 -50.56 -27.13
N SER A 602 -26.28 -49.32 -27.34
CA SER A 602 -26.66 -48.45 -28.49
C SER A 602 -28.17 -48.40 -28.83
N ARG A 603 -28.66 -47.17 -29.16
CA ARG A 603 -30.01 -46.78 -29.68
C ARG A 603 -31.15 -46.75 -28.63
N ASN A 604 -32.17 -45.89 -28.71
CA ASN A 604 -32.56 -44.76 -29.60
C ASN A 604 -33.38 -43.74 -28.76
N ASP A 605 -33.27 -42.41 -28.92
CA ASP A 605 -33.95 -41.49 -29.88
C ASP A 605 -35.47 -41.23 -29.68
N ALA A 606 -35.88 -40.00 -30.07
CA ALA A 606 -37.20 -39.32 -29.96
C ALA A 606 -37.50 -38.60 -28.61
N SER A 607 -37.84 -37.30 -28.47
CA SER A 607 -38.24 -36.13 -29.32
C SER A 607 -39.71 -35.66 -29.13
N LEU A 608 -39.96 -34.37 -29.42
CA LEU A 608 -41.25 -33.62 -29.37
C LEU A 608 -41.79 -33.26 -27.95
N SER A 609 -42.55 -32.17 -27.73
CA SER A 609 -42.67 -30.86 -28.41
C SER A 609 -43.53 -29.87 -27.57
N ASP A 610 -43.44 -28.58 -27.89
CA ASP A 610 -44.43 -27.48 -27.73
C ASP A 610 -45.01 -27.07 -26.36
N SER A 611 -44.57 -25.88 -25.95
CA SER A 611 -45.31 -24.72 -25.40
C SER A 611 -46.83 -24.79 -25.12
N SER A 612 -47.25 -24.15 -24.02
CA SER A 612 -48.17 -22.98 -24.08
C SER A 612 -48.18 -22.16 -22.78
N VAL A 613 -48.66 -20.91 -22.87
CA VAL A 613 -48.79 -19.93 -21.77
C VAL A 613 -50.20 -20.02 -21.17
N CYS A 614 -50.33 -19.98 -19.82
CA CYS A 614 -51.32 -19.14 -19.11
C CYS A 614 -51.31 -19.32 -17.59
N ALA A 615 -51.50 -18.19 -16.89
CA ALA A 615 -52.11 -18.07 -15.56
C ALA A 615 -53.39 -17.21 -15.72
N PRO A 616 -54.23 -17.00 -14.69
CA PRO A 616 -54.20 -17.51 -13.30
C PRO A 616 -55.46 -18.31 -12.93
N ASP A 617 -55.57 -18.81 -11.70
CA ASP A 617 -56.62 -18.33 -10.78
C ASP A 617 -56.41 -18.79 -9.30
N SER A 618 -57.22 -18.25 -8.39
CA SER A 618 -57.12 -18.45 -6.93
C SER A 618 -58.14 -19.45 -6.35
N LEU A 619 -57.82 -20.14 -5.23
CA LEU A 619 -58.74 -20.40 -4.10
C LEU A 619 -58.12 -21.15 -2.89
N ASN A 620 -58.15 -20.46 -1.74
CA ASN A 620 -58.31 -20.89 -0.33
C ASN A 620 -58.13 -22.36 0.17
N TYR A 621 -57.43 -22.45 1.32
CA TYR A 621 -57.56 -23.45 2.42
C TYR A 621 -57.24 -24.93 2.11
N THR A 622 -56.45 -25.64 2.92
CA THR A 622 -56.79 -25.97 4.32
C THR A 622 -55.57 -26.39 5.15
N ILE A 623 -55.51 -25.97 6.43
CA ILE A 623 -54.51 -26.41 7.41
C ILE A 623 -54.87 -27.79 7.96
N SER A 624 -53.93 -28.73 8.00
CA SER A 624 -54.09 -30.04 8.67
C SER A 624 -53.14 -30.18 9.86
N ARG A 625 -53.70 -30.23 11.07
CA ARG A 625 -52.95 -30.50 12.32
C ARG A 625 -52.83 -31.99 12.59
N LYS A 626 -51.71 -32.42 13.18
CA LYS A 626 -51.72 -33.48 14.19
C LYS A 626 -51.02 -33.00 15.46
N SER A 627 -51.65 -33.28 16.59
CA SER A 627 -51.27 -32.81 17.93
C SER A 627 -51.72 -33.82 18.98
N ILE A 628 -50.95 -33.97 20.06
CA ILE A 628 -51.33 -34.50 21.38
C ILE A 628 -50.19 -34.05 22.32
N LEU A 629 -50.42 -33.12 23.26
CA LEU A 629 -50.98 -33.31 24.63
C LEU A 629 -49.98 -34.07 25.55
N SER A 630 -49.72 -33.71 26.81
CA SER A 630 -50.25 -32.68 27.75
C SER A 630 -49.28 -32.54 28.96
N GLY A 631 -49.32 -31.55 29.88
CA GLY A 631 -50.22 -30.40 30.11
C GLY A 631 -49.79 -29.54 31.33
N LEU A 632 -50.62 -28.54 31.69
CA LEU A 632 -50.49 -27.55 32.80
C LEU A 632 -51.46 -27.89 33.98
N PRO A 633 -51.75 -27.07 35.04
CA PRO A 633 -51.25 -25.73 35.52
C PRO A 633 -50.75 -25.78 37.00
N ARG A 634 -50.45 -24.72 37.80
CA ARG A 634 -51.23 -23.57 38.38
C ARG A 634 -50.26 -22.69 39.24
N GLU A 635 -50.26 -21.34 39.27
CA GLU A 635 -51.16 -20.27 39.81
C GLU A 635 -50.70 -19.60 41.15
N VAL A 636 -50.26 -18.32 41.04
CA VAL A 636 -50.36 -17.09 41.93
C VAL A 636 -49.92 -16.98 43.42
N ASP A 637 -49.62 -15.71 43.80
CA ASP A 637 -49.72 -15.01 45.13
C ASP A 637 -48.73 -15.35 46.28
N LEU A 638 -48.45 -14.47 47.28
CA LEU A 638 -48.23 -12.99 47.36
C LEU A 638 -47.56 -12.61 48.73
N ASP A 639 -46.91 -11.44 48.80
CA ASP A 639 -46.62 -10.55 49.96
C ASP A 639 -45.79 -10.93 51.23
N SER A 640 -44.69 -10.17 51.42
CA SER A 640 -44.39 -9.29 52.59
C SER A 640 -43.47 -9.69 53.81
N SER A 641 -42.39 -8.90 53.96
CA SER A 641 -41.86 -8.24 55.20
C SER A 641 -40.81 -8.90 56.17
N ASN A 642 -39.69 -8.15 56.37
CA ASN A 642 -38.79 -8.02 57.56
C ASN A 642 -38.01 -9.25 58.12
N THR A 643 -36.79 -9.16 58.69
CA THR A 643 -36.07 -8.00 59.28
C THR A 643 -34.51 -8.07 59.20
N LYS A 644 -33.86 -6.93 58.89
CA LYS A 644 -32.47 -6.45 59.19
C LYS A 644 -31.33 -7.40 59.66
N SER A 645 -30.17 -7.34 58.98
CA SER A 645 -28.89 -6.78 59.52
C SER A 645 -27.81 -6.58 58.42
N PHE A 646 -26.77 -5.78 58.70
CA PHE A 646 -25.71 -5.27 57.78
C PHE A 646 -24.30 -5.66 58.28
N PRO A 647 -23.22 -5.75 57.44
CA PRO A 647 -22.51 -4.62 56.80
C PRO A 647 -22.31 -4.74 55.25
N SER A 648 -22.51 -3.68 54.46
CA SER A 648 -21.48 -2.72 53.93
C SER A 648 -20.61 -3.31 52.80
N GLN A 649 -20.77 -2.99 51.51
CA GLN A 649 -20.63 -1.70 50.75
C GLN A 649 -19.42 -1.84 49.78
N GLU A 650 -19.37 -1.29 48.56
CA GLU A 650 -20.28 -0.38 47.83
C GLU A 650 -20.03 -0.45 46.29
N MET A 651 -20.92 0.12 45.46
CA MET A 651 -20.70 0.36 44.03
C MET A 651 -21.56 1.53 43.48
N LEU A 652 -20.99 2.30 42.53
CA LEU A 652 -21.61 3.24 41.57
C LEU A 652 -22.24 4.60 42.02
N ARG A 653 -21.44 5.68 41.87
CA ARG A 653 -21.78 7.03 41.29
C ARG A 653 -22.92 7.87 41.95
N PRO A 654 -23.23 9.11 41.49
CA PRO A 654 -22.52 10.09 40.64
C PRO A 654 -22.24 11.44 41.35
N PHE A 655 -21.60 12.43 40.68
CA PHE A 655 -22.07 13.84 40.51
C PHE A 655 -20.99 14.78 39.90
N GLN A 656 -21.36 16.05 39.65
CA GLN A 656 -20.57 17.13 39.06
C GLN A 656 -19.95 18.08 40.13
N ASP A 657 -19.01 18.91 39.66
CA ASP A 657 -18.73 20.30 40.08
C ASP A 657 -18.03 20.67 41.42
N ILE A 658 -16.86 21.31 41.23
CA ILE A 658 -16.45 22.62 41.80
C ILE A 658 -15.61 22.72 43.12
N CYS A 659 -14.56 23.56 43.02
CA CYS A 659 -13.83 24.35 44.04
C CYS A 659 -12.65 23.80 44.89
N THR A 660 -11.44 24.29 44.51
CA THR A 660 -10.39 24.89 45.38
C THR A 660 -9.72 24.04 46.49
N ARG A 661 -8.39 24.06 46.63
CA ARG A 661 -7.59 25.23 47.07
C ARG A 661 -6.08 25.04 46.84
N ASN A 662 -5.39 26.13 46.46
CA ASN A 662 -4.44 26.75 47.38
C ASN A 662 -4.18 28.22 46.99
N VAL A 663 -3.97 29.07 48.00
CA VAL A 663 -3.68 30.50 47.86
C VAL A 663 -2.52 30.85 48.78
N GLN A 664 -1.56 31.63 48.28
CA GLN A 664 -0.69 32.43 49.13
C GLN A 664 -0.81 33.91 48.73
N THR A 665 -0.69 34.77 49.74
CA THR A 665 -1.12 36.17 49.73
C THR A 665 0.09 37.10 49.56
N PHE A 666 -0.09 38.27 48.94
CA PHE A 666 -0.04 39.57 49.65
C PHE A 666 -0.50 40.74 48.76
N GLN A 667 -0.69 41.90 49.37
CA GLN A 667 -1.45 43.05 48.84
C GLN A 667 -0.54 44.23 48.47
N VAL A 668 -0.98 45.10 47.55
CA VAL A 668 -0.65 46.55 47.56
C VAL A 668 -1.92 47.37 47.25
N LEU A 669 -1.99 48.52 47.91
CA LEU A 669 -3.10 49.46 48.14
C LEU A 669 -3.70 50.17 46.90
N GLN A 670 -4.87 50.78 47.12
CA GLN A 670 -5.43 51.89 46.32
C GLN A 670 -4.80 53.24 46.70
N ASN A 671 -4.74 54.21 45.77
CA ASN A 671 -5.51 55.47 45.82
C ASN A 671 -5.08 56.51 44.75
N ASP A 672 -6.08 57.24 44.26
CA ASP A 672 -6.15 58.61 43.70
C ASP A 672 -4.90 59.33 43.10
N GLU A 673 -5.07 59.89 41.89
CA GLU A 673 -5.14 61.37 41.72
C GLU A 673 -5.79 61.86 40.40
N LYS A 674 -6.85 62.68 40.55
CA LYS A 674 -7.28 63.93 39.84
C LYS A 674 -7.11 64.15 38.31
N GLY A 675 -8.13 64.82 37.74
CA GLY A 675 -8.09 65.61 36.48
C GLY A 675 -9.00 65.04 35.37
N GLU A 676 -10.21 65.56 35.10
CA GLU A 676 -10.54 66.80 34.36
C GLU A 676 -9.92 66.85 32.93
N THR A 677 -10.66 67.10 31.83
CA THR A 677 -11.98 67.77 31.70
C THR A 677 -12.79 67.31 30.46
N LEU A 678 -14.09 67.69 30.46
CA LEU A 678 -15.10 67.73 29.38
C LEU A 678 -14.68 67.52 27.90
N GLY A 679 -15.52 66.77 27.16
CA GLY A 679 -15.40 66.59 25.69
C GLY A 679 -16.61 65.96 24.99
N SER A 680 -17.85 66.37 25.32
CA SER A 680 -19.08 65.87 24.67
C SER A 680 -19.18 66.33 23.20
N PHE A 681 -19.59 65.46 22.26
CA PHE A 681 -20.93 65.53 21.65
C PHE A 681 -21.26 64.37 20.67
N HIS A 682 -22.58 64.11 20.59
CA HIS A 682 -23.38 63.34 19.62
C HIS A 682 -23.02 63.52 18.13
N GLN A 683 -23.50 62.71 17.16
CA GLN A 683 -24.07 61.34 17.09
C GLN A 683 -24.38 61.07 15.58
N ASP A 684 -24.66 59.81 15.22
CA ASP A 684 -25.57 59.39 14.13
C ASP A 684 -25.23 59.61 12.63
N ASN A 685 -24.89 58.47 12.02
CA ASN A 685 -25.67 57.77 10.98
C ASN A 685 -25.58 58.15 9.48
N THR A 686 -25.83 57.08 8.68
CA THR A 686 -26.01 56.97 7.20
C THR A 686 -24.91 57.54 6.28
N GLY A 687 -24.70 56.99 5.07
CA GLY A 687 -25.25 55.77 4.46
C GLY A 687 -25.13 55.77 2.93
N GLN A 688 -25.21 54.57 2.32
CA GLN A 688 -25.14 54.29 0.86
C GLN A 688 -23.75 54.54 0.20
N LEU A 689 -23.18 53.65 -0.62
CA LEU A 689 -23.60 52.89 -1.84
C LEU A 689 -23.27 53.63 -3.15
N ASN A 690 -22.21 53.16 -3.83
CA ASN A 690 -22.00 52.93 -5.27
C ASN A 690 -20.47 52.98 -5.56
N GLU A 691 -19.81 51.95 -6.08
CA GLU A 691 -19.90 51.28 -7.41
C GLU A 691 -18.98 51.96 -8.47
N LEU A 692 -18.61 51.19 -9.50
CA LEU A 692 -17.93 51.58 -10.76
C LEU A 692 -16.40 51.80 -10.76
N THR A 693 -15.71 50.71 -11.14
CA THR A 693 -14.70 50.63 -12.25
C THR A 693 -13.50 51.59 -12.32
N GLY A 694 -12.30 51.02 -12.47
CA GLY A 694 -11.13 51.75 -12.98
C GLY A 694 -9.85 50.91 -13.10
N CYS A 695 -9.61 50.28 -14.25
CA CYS A 695 -8.32 49.63 -14.53
C CYS A 695 -7.24 50.66 -14.92
N ALA A 696 -6.06 50.58 -14.30
CA ALA A 696 -4.84 51.21 -14.79
C ALA A 696 -3.61 50.37 -14.38
N GLU A 697 -2.64 50.25 -15.29
CA GLU A 697 -1.41 49.48 -15.08
C GLU A 697 -0.26 50.32 -14.48
N ARG A 698 0.88 49.65 -14.21
CA ARG A 698 2.19 50.15 -13.72
C ARG A 698 2.20 50.40 -12.20
N GLY A 699 3.10 49.83 -11.40
CA GLY A 699 4.18 48.88 -11.69
C GLY A 699 5.57 49.53 -11.70
N GLU A 700 6.27 49.46 -10.58
CA GLU A 700 7.68 49.87 -10.44
C GLU A 700 8.40 49.01 -9.37
N ARG A 701 9.75 48.99 -9.37
CA ARG A 701 10.57 48.10 -8.53
C ARG A 701 11.50 48.87 -7.59
N VAL A 702 11.36 48.70 -6.27
CA VAL A 702 12.37 49.04 -5.23
C VAL A 702 12.12 48.14 -4.01
N ALA A 703 13.09 47.60 -3.26
CA ALA A 703 14.47 47.18 -3.54
C ALA A 703 14.91 46.22 -2.39
N VAL A 704 16.03 45.51 -2.57
CA VAL A 704 16.61 44.64 -1.52
C VAL A 704 17.48 45.44 -0.56
N SER A 705 17.32 45.24 0.75
CA SER A 705 18.24 45.72 1.79
C SER A 705 18.72 44.56 2.68
N ASN A 706 20.03 44.31 2.66
CA ASN A 706 20.67 43.31 3.52
C ASN A 706 21.01 43.90 4.90
N SER A 707 20.82 43.12 5.96
CA SER A 707 21.52 43.30 7.24
C SER A 707 21.93 41.94 7.82
N ASN A 708 23.23 41.70 7.93
CA ASN A 708 23.76 40.54 8.65
C ASN A 708 23.66 40.80 10.16
N ILE A 709 23.40 39.75 10.97
CA ILE A 709 24.21 39.47 12.17
C ILE A 709 23.99 38.05 12.73
N GLN A 710 25.12 37.34 12.84
CA GLN A 710 25.51 36.29 13.80
C GLN A 710 24.69 35.00 14.00
N ASN A 711 25.41 33.89 13.82
CA ASN A 711 25.04 32.51 14.10
C ASN A 711 24.58 32.27 15.55
N LEU A 712 23.56 31.42 15.71
CA LEU A 712 23.44 30.51 16.85
C LEU A 712 23.15 29.10 16.30
N THR A 713 23.92 28.11 16.75
CA THR A 713 23.88 26.74 16.22
C THR A 713 23.02 25.83 17.09
N CYS A 714 21.94 25.29 16.54
CA CYS A 714 21.21 24.16 17.08
C CYS A 714 21.06 23.09 15.98
N GLU A 715 21.48 21.85 16.24
CA GLU A 715 21.27 20.75 15.30
C GLU A 715 19.82 20.24 15.40
N GLY A 716 19.10 20.19 14.28
CA GLY A 716 17.69 19.78 14.29
C GLY A 716 16.99 19.69 12.92
N ASP A 717 17.73 19.61 11.81
CA ASP A 717 17.15 19.69 10.46
C ASP A 717 16.45 18.38 10.04
N THR A 718 15.12 18.32 10.20
CA THR A 718 14.26 17.51 9.32
C THR A 718 14.21 18.15 7.93
N SER A 719 14.23 17.33 6.86
CA SER A 719 14.42 17.87 5.51
C SER A 719 13.16 18.53 4.95
N LEU A 720 13.33 19.43 3.98
CA LEU A 720 12.20 19.98 3.22
C LEU A 720 11.45 18.86 2.46
N ALA A 721 12.15 17.79 2.09
CA ALA A 721 11.56 16.60 1.49
C ALA A 721 10.68 15.80 2.49
N ASP A 722 11.02 15.76 3.78
CA ASP A 722 10.12 15.16 4.79
C ASP A 722 8.82 16.00 4.94
N ARG A 723 8.88 17.34 4.80
CA ARG A 723 7.67 18.20 4.79
C ARG A 723 6.81 18.02 3.54
N ILE A 724 7.41 17.90 2.36
CA ILE A 724 6.67 17.62 1.12
C ILE A 724 6.06 16.21 1.19
N SER A 725 6.75 15.25 1.81
CA SER A 725 6.22 13.90 2.09
C SER A 725 5.18 13.83 3.21
N GLN A 726 4.84 14.96 3.86
CA GLN A 726 3.76 15.09 4.83
C GLN A 726 2.51 15.76 4.24
N LEU A 727 2.59 16.31 3.03
CA LEU A 727 1.45 16.90 2.32
C LEU A 727 0.66 15.82 1.56
N GLY A 728 -0.16 15.07 2.30
CA GLY A 728 -1.19 14.21 1.72
C GLY A 728 -0.64 12.98 1.01
N ASP A 729 -0.08 12.04 1.79
CA ASP A 729 0.23 10.68 1.34
C ASP A 729 -1.08 9.85 1.23
N GLY A 730 -2.04 10.38 0.46
CA GLY A 730 -3.31 9.73 0.15
C GLY A 730 -3.02 8.47 -0.65
N CYS A 731 -3.41 7.33 -0.10
CA CYS A 731 -3.14 6.05 -0.72
C CYS A 731 -3.86 5.98 -2.06
N LEU A 732 -3.07 5.93 -3.14
CA LEU A 732 -3.52 5.33 -4.40
C LEU A 732 -3.67 3.82 -4.18
N SER A 733 -4.74 3.46 -3.46
CA SER A 733 -5.43 2.19 -3.56
C SER A 733 -5.51 1.83 -5.03
N GLY A 734 -5.07 0.61 -5.37
CA GLY A 734 -4.57 0.23 -6.72
C GLY A 734 -5.63 0.10 -7.80
N ASN A 735 -6.49 1.10 -7.94
CA ASN A 735 -7.59 1.26 -8.89
C ASN A 735 -7.07 1.74 -10.26
N GLY A 736 -5.97 1.16 -10.74
CA GLY A 736 -5.62 1.25 -12.15
C GLY A 736 -6.69 0.54 -12.97
N VAL A 737 -7.30 1.23 -13.94
CA VAL A 737 -8.32 0.64 -14.83
C VAL A 737 -7.72 -0.54 -15.60
N LEU A 738 -8.03 -1.75 -15.12
CA LEU A 738 -7.70 -3.04 -15.72
C LEU A 738 -8.94 -3.60 -16.43
N GLY A 739 -9.21 -3.09 -17.63
CA GLY A 739 -10.18 -3.71 -18.51
C GLY A 739 -9.71 -5.12 -18.91
N ASN A 740 -10.55 -6.13 -18.68
CA ASN A 740 -10.31 -7.50 -19.14
C ASN A 740 -10.44 -7.57 -20.67
N GLY A 741 -9.35 -7.31 -21.39
CA GLY A 741 -9.25 -7.53 -22.83
C GLY A 741 -9.06 -9.00 -23.19
N LEU A 742 -9.71 -9.43 -24.28
CA LEU A 742 -9.72 -10.79 -24.87
C LEU A 742 -10.67 -11.82 -24.24
N ALA A 743 -11.96 -11.61 -24.48
CA ALA A 743 -12.88 -12.72 -24.75
C ALA A 743 -12.94 -12.97 -26.27
N GLU A 744 -12.29 -14.02 -26.76
CA GLU A 744 -12.42 -14.43 -28.17
C GLU A 744 -13.82 -14.99 -28.42
N LYS A 745 -14.53 -14.41 -29.40
CA LYS A 745 -15.83 -14.95 -29.86
C LYS A 745 -15.59 -16.17 -30.75
N SER A 746 -15.77 -17.36 -30.21
CA SER A 746 -15.93 -18.57 -31.02
C SER A 746 -17.23 -18.49 -31.83
N GLN A 747 -17.12 -18.17 -33.12
CA GLN A 747 -18.20 -18.45 -34.07
C GLN A 747 -18.19 -19.95 -34.37
N GLY A 748 -19.33 -20.61 -34.15
CA GLY A 748 -19.48 -22.03 -34.42
C GLY A 748 -19.72 -22.33 -35.90
N TYR A 749 -19.17 -23.47 -36.34
CA TYR A 749 -19.62 -24.29 -37.46
C TYR A 749 -19.84 -25.72 -36.93
#